data_AF-A0A961T880-F1
#
_entry.id   AF-A0A961T880-F1
#
_cell.length_a   1.000
_cell.length_b   1.000
_cell.length_c   1.000
_cell.angle_alpha   90.00
_cell.angle_beta   90.00
_cell.angle_gamma   90.00
#
_symmetry.space_group_name_H-M   'P 1'
#
loop_
_entity.id
_entity.type
_entity.pdbx_description
1 polymer ?
#
loop_
_entity_poly.entity_id
_entity_poly.type
_entity_poly.pdbx_seq_one_letter_code
_entity_poly.pdbx_strand_id
1 'polypeptide(L)'
;MNASRRTGRRIVPVIMAGGIGARLWPLSRQDKPKQFLSIFGKQSLLQQTVARVLENGNPMRIERMVVVTNRDFAHETMEQLSGFGGIEFDFIFEPAIRNTGPAMAAAAIHVHRSFPGSVMLMLAADHHITERKEFQRLLALAAEAAEEGPIVTFGIRPDRPETGYGYIKFHDNGTELCAVEKFVEKPDRKKAAQWVASGDYLWNSGMFGLSDSTARTAYGQHCPDVFDCVASAYDKATVLENCIYLAEAEYASCRSISIDYAIMENSTNIMVVPASIGWSDVGGWTQIAELAEADPDEFSGKRMQIRSTGNHFHTGEKLAVAIGVDNLVVVDTPDAILVMNRNHGQEIRQVYDTLKAKGSQLVATPFRQMSVRQKAAYNRERIRTWLVEDALPLWHDIGWDRRNGGFIESYDRRGNPNLAQPRRLRVLARQLYAFAQAHMLGWQVNCIPVINNAIKYLGKHGKAPQGGWVHSLSADGAVLDPTVRTYDQAFMLFGLAWAYRATENPDALELINETLAYLDRNLADPRHGGYFDDSSAMLQLQGLETKKLQLEPVGILGGDAGWSGFSDAGTRFTTVPGNIAKSLNPHMHLLEALLALYKVTGEKRHLERSAAIVGPLKDSALDGKMGALPEMFDITLSPLPNELGQWCEPGHHFEWAHLLLTYGELAGEDMSEQARKLFSFAEAFGISPVTGLAFDRLAPDGTAIEDTSRLWPQLERLRCMLALRKSGMAQFEDKIEMAVQNIFEAYLDPAPAGMWEDRIDSVGKIVSNEIPQSSFYHIVACFTDYLDALGEKEATLA
;
A
#
# COMPACT_ATOMS: atom_id res chain seq x y z
N MET A 1 44.43 22.24 -30.46
CA MET A 1 43.43 21.40 -31.13
C MET A 1 43.61 19.97 -30.66
N ASN A 2 42.63 19.46 -29.92
CA ASN A 2 42.07 18.11 -30.04
C ASN A 2 40.90 18.01 -29.06
N ALA A 3 39.88 18.83 -29.33
CA ALA A 3 38.51 18.49 -28.99
C ALA A 3 38.10 17.46 -30.05
N SER A 4 38.15 16.17 -29.73
CA SER A 4 37.72 15.12 -30.64
C SER A 4 37.07 13.99 -29.85
N ARG A 5 35.73 13.96 -29.94
CA ARG A 5 34.82 12.84 -29.67
C ARG A 5 34.66 12.37 -28.20
N ARG A 6 33.87 13.11 -27.41
CA ARG A 6 33.05 12.48 -26.37
C ARG A 6 31.75 12.01 -27.02
N THR A 7 31.73 10.79 -27.53
CA THR A 7 30.48 10.08 -27.85
C THR A 7 29.89 9.59 -26.52
N GLY A 8 29.46 10.51 -25.64
CA GLY A 8 29.14 10.18 -24.26
C GLY A 8 27.96 9.21 -24.19
N ARG A 9 28.23 7.93 -23.92
CA ARG A 9 27.17 6.96 -23.67
C ARG A 9 26.46 7.35 -22.38
N ARG A 10 25.17 7.06 -22.30
CA ARG A 10 24.42 7.27 -21.07
C ARG A 10 24.92 6.28 -20.02
N ILE A 11 25.13 6.77 -18.80
CA ILE A 11 25.51 5.93 -17.65
C ILE A 11 24.24 5.68 -16.84
N VAL A 12 23.92 4.41 -16.59
CA VAL A 12 22.75 3.99 -15.82
C VAL A 12 23.21 3.14 -14.65
N PRO A 13 23.23 3.70 -13.43
CA PRO A 13 23.46 2.88 -12.25
C PRO A 13 22.28 1.94 -12.03
N VAL A 14 22.60 0.69 -11.73
CA VAL A 14 21.66 -0.40 -11.48
C VAL A 14 21.84 -0.85 -10.04
N ILE A 15 20.84 -0.60 -9.20
CA ILE A 15 20.87 -0.98 -7.78
C ILE A 15 20.21 -2.35 -7.61
N MET A 16 20.97 -3.29 -7.08
CA MET A 16 20.53 -4.67 -6.84
C MET A 16 20.07 -4.80 -5.39
N ALA A 17 18.76 -4.86 -5.18
CA ALA A 17 18.10 -4.75 -3.88
C ALA A 17 17.18 -5.94 -3.53
N GLY A 18 17.45 -7.13 -4.08
CA GLY A 18 16.61 -8.33 -3.89
C GLY A 18 17.10 -9.34 -2.83
N GLY A 19 18.20 -9.07 -2.12
CA GLY A 19 18.73 -9.97 -1.09
C GLY A 19 17.83 -10.01 0.15
N ILE A 20 17.88 -11.10 0.93
CA ILE A 20 17.18 -11.18 2.23
C ILE A 20 18.08 -10.67 3.37
N GLY A 21 19.31 -11.19 3.48
CA GLY A 21 20.24 -10.79 4.56
C GLY A 21 20.16 -11.61 5.86
N ALA A 22 19.81 -12.90 5.78
CA ALA A 22 19.56 -13.79 6.93
C ALA A 22 20.61 -13.79 8.08
N ARG A 23 21.88 -13.47 7.80
CA ARG A 23 22.95 -13.38 8.82
C ARG A 23 22.84 -12.15 9.73
N LEU A 24 21.92 -11.23 9.42
CA LEU A 24 21.56 -10.09 10.26
C LEU A 24 20.29 -10.33 11.09
N TRP A 25 19.80 -11.56 11.14
CA TRP A 25 18.79 -11.96 12.13
C TRP A 25 19.27 -11.57 13.55
N PRO A 26 18.40 -11.08 14.46
CA PRO A 26 16.93 -10.95 14.35
C PRO A 26 16.42 -9.69 13.65
N LEU A 27 17.31 -8.79 13.25
CA LEU A 27 16.97 -7.50 12.66
C LEU A 27 16.53 -7.63 11.19
N SER A 28 17.22 -8.48 10.43
CA SER A 28 16.84 -8.82 9.05
C SER A 28 15.97 -10.09 9.01
N ARG A 29 14.84 -10.00 8.30
CA ARG A 29 13.86 -11.07 8.11
C ARG A 29 13.41 -11.12 6.64
N GLN A 30 12.61 -12.11 6.25
CA GLN A 30 12.14 -12.23 4.85
C GLN A 30 11.32 -11.03 4.39
N ASP A 31 10.50 -10.46 5.25
CA ASP A 31 9.62 -9.31 5.06
C ASP A 31 10.31 -7.95 5.24
N LYS A 32 11.36 -7.91 6.08
CA LYS A 32 12.22 -6.75 6.23
C LYS A 32 13.67 -7.12 5.94
N PRO A 33 14.00 -7.29 4.65
CA PRO A 33 15.37 -7.55 4.23
C PRO A 33 16.37 -6.48 4.63
N LYS A 34 17.65 -6.86 4.61
CA LYS A 34 18.74 -6.02 5.09
C LYS A 34 18.87 -4.66 4.41
N GLN A 35 18.52 -4.56 3.12
CA GLN A 35 18.64 -3.32 2.34
C GLN A 35 17.74 -2.20 2.89
N PHE A 36 16.66 -2.55 3.59
CA PHE A 36 15.72 -1.60 4.18
C PHE A 36 16.09 -1.20 5.62
N LEU A 37 17.17 -1.75 6.18
CA LEU A 37 17.58 -1.49 7.54
C LEU A 37 18.48 -0.25 7.63
N SER A 38 18.17 0.66 8.55
CA SER A 38 19.04 1.77 8.93
C SER A 38 20.06 1.30 9.95
N ILE A 39 21.12 0.66 9.46
CA ILE A 39 22.21 0.12 10.30
C ILE A 39 23.20 1.22 10.68
N PHE A 40 23.49 2.12 9.73
CA PHE A 40 24.46 3.21 9.85
C PHE A 40 23.70 4.54 9.76
N GLY A 41 23.42 5.18 10.89
CA GLY A 41 22.63 6.41 10.93
C GLY A 41 21.15 6.22 10.59
N LYS A 42 20.54 7.24 9.97
CA LYS A 42 19.08 7.32 9.74
C LYS A 42 18.60 6.70 8.42
N GLN A 43 19.48 6.66 7.42
CA GLN A 43 19.16 6.13 6.09
C GLN A 43 19.34 4.62 6.04
N SER A 44 18.48 3.93 5.29
CA SER A 44 18.64 2.51 5.00
C SER A 44 19.87 2.25 4.11
N LEU A 45 20.33 1.00 4.02
CA LEU A 45 21.44 0.65 3.11
C LEU A 45 21.12 0.97 1.63
N LEU A 46 19.86 0.77 1.22
CA LEU A 46 19.36 1.14 -0.10
C LEU A 46 19.50 2.65 -0.33
N GLN A 47 18.99 3.46 0.60
CA GLN A 47 19.06 4.92 0.53
C GLN A 47 20.51 5.41 0.54
N GLN A 48 21.38 4.81 1.37
CA GLN A 48 22.81 5.13 1.41
C GLN A 48 23.48 4.84 0.07
N THR A 49 23.12 3.74 -0.60
CA THR A 49 23.67 3.38 -1.91
C THR A 49 23.31 4.43 -2.96
N VAL A 50 22.04 4.84 -3.01
CA VAL A 50 21.59 5.91 -3.92
C VAL A 50 22.24 7.25 -3.57
N ALA A 51 22.28 7.61 -2.29
CA ALA A 51 22.88 8.86 -1.83
C ALA A 51 24.37 8.97 -2.21
N ARG A 52 25.15 7.88 -2.08
CA ARG A 52 26.57 7.87 -2.48
C ARG A 52 26.78 8.15 -3.97
N VAL A 53 25.87 7.68 -4.82
CA VAL A 53 25.94 7.94 -6.26
C VAL A 53 25.52 9.37 -6.58
N LEU A 54 24.53 9.92 -5.87
CA LEU A 54 24.01 11.27 -6.13
C LEU A 54 24.73 12.41 -5.40
N GLU A 55 25.65 12.08 -4.50
CA GLU A 55 26.35 13.08 -3.68
C GLU A 55 27.10 14.11 -4.54
N ASN A 56 27.01 15.38 -4.13
CA ASN A 56 27.56 16.52 -4.88
C ASN A 56 29.06 16.35 -5.14
N GLY A 57 29.46 16.61 -6.39
CA GLY A 57 30.85 16.46 -6.85
C GLY A 57 31.12 15.18 -7.63
N ASN A 58 30.10 14.34 -7.84
CA ASN A 58 30.22 13.21 -8.76
C ASN A 58 30.56 13.71 -10.19
N PRO A 59 31.67 13.24 -10.81
CA PRO A 59 32.04 13.64 -12.16
C PRO A 59 31.09 13.11 -13.24
N MET A 60 30.21 12.15 -12.91
CA MET A 60 29.19 11.60 -13.81
C MET A 60 27.87 12.36 -13.65
N ARG A 61 27.20 12.63 -14.77
CA ARG A 61 25.82 13.13 -14.78
C ARG A 61 24.86 11.95 -14.74
N ILE A 62 24.23 11.73 -13.59
CA ILE A 62 23.22 10.69 -13.40
C ILE A 62 21.83 11.33 -13.41
N GLU A 63 21.05 11.01 -14.43
CA GLU A 63 19.66 11.51 -14.55
C GLU A 63 18.64 10.44 -14.19
N ARG A 64 19.08 9.17 -14.20
CA ARG A 64 18.20 8.01 -14.06
C ARG A 64 18.93 6.81 -13.49
N MET A 65 18.22 6.00 -12.70
CA MET A 65 18.71 4.76 -12.09
C MET A 65 17.71 3.63 -12.30
N VAL A 66 18.21 2.40 -12.42
CA VAL A 66 17.38 1.19 -12.41
C VAL A 66 17.51 0.53 -11.05
N VAL A 67 16.41 0.10 -10.45
CA VAL A 67 16.41 -0.68 -9.20
C VAL A 67 15.77 -2.03 -9.46
N VAL A 68 16.51 -3.11 -9.20
CA VAL A 68 16.02 -4.48 -9.34
C VAL A 68 15.79 -5.06 -7.96
N THR A 69 14.56 -5.47 -7.68
CA THR A 69 14.16 -6.01 -6.37
C THR A 69 13.05 -7.05 -6.54
N ASN A 70 12.68 -7.73 -5.46
CA ASN A 70 11.54 -8.64 -5.48
C ASN A 70 10.22 -7.83 -5.41
N ARG A 71 9.19 -8.28 -6.13
CA ARG A 71 7.86 -7.63 -6.14
C ARG A 71 7.25 -7.46 -4.75
N ASP A 72 7.56 -8.37 -3.81
CA ASP A 72 7.05 -8.30 -2.43
C ASP A 72 7.59 -7.09 -1.67
N PHE A 73 8.66 -6.46 -2.18
CA PHE A 73 9.29 -5.25 -1.63
C PHE A 73 9.06 -4.01 -2.49
N ALA A 74 8.13 -4.05 -3.44
CA ALA A 74 7.88 -2.94 -4.36
C ALA A 74 7.58 -1.63 -3.62
N HIS A 75 6.57 -1.68 -2.74
CA HIS A 75 6.17 -0.55 -1.89
C HIS A 75 7.34 0.04 -1.09
N GLU A 76 7.97 -0.76 -0.23
CA GLU A 76 9.07 -0.32 0.63
C GLU A 76 10.25 0.28 -0.18
N THR A 77 10.57 -0.32 -1.33
CA THR A 77 11.64 0.18 -2.22
C THR A 77 11.30 1.57 -2.76
N MET A 78 10.07 1.76 -3.26
CA MET A 78 9.62 3.04 -3.81
C MET A 78 9.47 4.09 -2.72
N GLU A 79 8.90 3.73 -1.57
CA GLU A 79 8.75 4.62 -0.42
C GLU A 79 10.09 5.18 0.02
N GLN A 80 11.09 4.31 0.25
CA GLN A 80 12.42 4.73 0.69
C GLN A 80 13.15 5.60 -0.35
N LEU A 81 12.86 5.44 -1.64
CA LEU A 81 13.50 6.19 -2.72
C LEU A 81 12.74 7.44 -3.17
N SER A 82 11.46 7.59 -2.81
CA SER A 82 10.61 8.73 -3.15
C SER A 82 11.17 10.09 -2.70
N GLY A 83 12.02 10.11 -1.67
CA GLY A 83 12.64 11.33 -1.14
C GLY A 83 13.83 11.86 -1.95
N PHE A 84 14.32 11.14 -2.95
CA PHE A 84 15.44 11.57 -3.80
C PHE A 84 14.94 12.40 -4.99
N GLY A 85 14.98 13.72 -4.86
CA GLY A 85 14.63 14.65 -5.95
C GLY A 85 15.73 14.77 -7.02
N GLY A 86 15.33 15.09 -8.25
CA GLY A 86 16.25 15.40 -9.36
C GLY A 86 16.79 14.18 -10.11
N ILE A 87 16.25 12.99 -9.84
CA ILE A 87 16.55 11.74 -10.54
C ILE A 87 15.25 10.97 -10.83
N GLU A 88 15.22 10.28 -11.95
CA GLU A 88 14.15 9.32 -12.28
C GLU A 88 14.58 7.89 -11.93
N PHE A 89 13.67 7.08 -11.40
CA PHE A 89 13.93 5.66 -11.15
C PHE A 89 13.13 4.80 -12.15
N ASP A 90 13.70 3.69 -12.59
CA ASP A 90 12.96 2.58 -13.21
C ASP A 90 13.05 1.38 -12.27
N PHE A 91 11.91 0.76 -11.96
CA PHE A 91 11.83 -0.34 -11.02
C PHE A 91 11.54 -1.64 -11.76
N ILE A 92 12.36 -2.66 -11.53
CA ILE A 92 12.14 -4.01 -12.05
C ILE A 92 11.84 -4.93 -10.88
N PHE A 93 10.64 -5.48 -10.86
CA PHE A 93 10.13 -6.34 -9.80
C PHE A 93 10.15 -7.81 -10.22
N GLU A 94 11.06 -8.56 -9.63
CA GLU A 94 11.19 -10.00 -9.82
C GLU A 94 10.12 -10.74 -9.01
N PRO A 95 9.39 -11.72 -9.59
CA PRO A 95 8.36 -12.48 -8.88
C PRO A 95 8.96 -13.51 -7.91
N ALA A 96 10.24 -13.85 -8.04
CA ALA A 96 10.95 -14.77 -7.16
C ALA A 96 12.44 -14.41 -7.08
N ILE A 97 13.09 -14.65 -5.94
CA ILE A 97 14.52 -14.39 -5.77
C ILE A 97 15.33 -15.49 -6.47
N ARG A 98 16.04 -15.15 -7.56
CA ARG A 98 16.87 -16.09 -8.34
C ARG A 98 18.35 -15.74 -8.38
N ASN A 99 18.85 -14.94 -7.42
CA ASN A 99 20.26 -14.52 -7.28
C ASN A 99 20.66 -13.46 -8.33
N THR A 100 21.91 -13.01 -8.34
CA THR A 100 22.34 -11.79 -9.05
C THR A 100 22.42 -11.90 -10.57
N GLY A 101 22.50 -13.10 -11.13
CA GLY A 101 22.51 -13.32 -12.58
C GLY A 101 21.20 -12.87 -13.24
N PRO A 102 20.06 -13.51 -12.94
CA PRO A 102 18.76 -13.12 -13.49
C PRO A 102 18.42 -11.63 -13.31
N ALA A 103 18.75 -11.05 -12.15
CA ALA A 103 18.54 -9.65 -11.88
C ALA A 103 19.39 -8.72 -12.78
N MET A 104 20.66 -9.05 -13.02
CA MET A 104 21.47 -8.32 -14.02
C MET A 104 20.93 -8.52 -15.44
N ALA A 105 20.45 -9.72 -15.80
CA ALA A 105 19.83 -9.95 -17.10
C ALA A 105 18.59 -9.06 -17.30
N ALA A 106 17.75 -8.93 -16.27
CA ALA A 106 16.56 -8.08 -16.32
C ALA A 106 16.93 -6.60 -16.52
N ALA A 107 17.93 -6.11 -15.78
CA ALA A 107 18.47 -4.77 -15.97
C ALA A 107 19.05 -4.57 -17.38
N ALA A 108 19.83 -5.53 -17.89
CA ALA A 108 20.41 -5.47 -19.22
C ALA A 108 19.35 -5.42 -20.33
N ILE A 109 18.27 -6.20 -20.19
CA ILE A 109 17.14 -6.20 -21.13
C ILE A 109 16.43 -4.84 -21.10
N HIS A 110 16.12 -4.34 -19.91
CA HIS A 110 15.48 -3.05 -19.74
C HIS A 110 16.32 -1.91 -20.31
N VAL A 111 17.59 -1.81 -19.90
CA VAL A 111 18.52 -0.77 -20.37
C VAL A 111 18.72 -0.87 -21.87
N HIS A 112 18.85 -2.06 -22.45
CA HIS A 112 18.99 -2.22 -23.89
C HIS A 112 17.76 -1.69 -24.67
N ARG A 113 16.55 -1.91 -24.13
CA ARG A 113 15.29 -1.48 -24.79
C ARG A 113 15.01 0.00 -24.61
N SER A 114 15.19 0.50 -23.39
CA SER A 114 14.86 1.87 -23.03
C SER A 114 15.99 2.85 -23.38
N PHE A 115 17.24 2.41 -23.23
CA PHE A 115 18.44 3.24 -23.28
C PHE A 115 19.58 2.55 -24.05
N PRO A 116 19.39 2.19 -25.34
CA PRO A 116 20.35 1.39 -26.10
C PRO A 116 21.74 2.06 -26.15
N GLY A 117 22.79 1.24 -25.99
CA GLY A 117 24.17 1.70 -25.99
C GLY A 117 24.64 2.37 -24.69
N SER A 118 23.90 2.20 -23.59
CA SER A 118 24.27 2.72 -22.27
C SER A 118 25.29 1.83 -21.56
N VAL A 119 26.07 2.45 -20.66
CA VAL A 119 26.89 1.73 -19.68
C VAL A 119 26.09 1.54 -18.41
N MET A 120 26.01 0.29 -17.94
CA MET A 120 25.41 -0.08 -16.68
C MET A 120 26.48 -0.13 -15.59
N LEU A 121 26.18 0.46 -14.43
CA LEU A 121 26.98 0.34 -13.22
C LEU A 121 26.21 -0.46 -12.19
N MET A 122 26.51 -1.74 -12.07
CA MET A 122 25.88 -2.67 -11.13
C MET A 122 26.40 -2.40 -9.72
N LEU A 123 25.50 -2.03 -8.81
CA LEU A 123 25.80 -1.70 -7.42
C LEU A 123 24.91 -2.53 -6.48
N ALA A 124 25.51 -3.17 -5.49
CA ALA A 124 24.76 -3.87 -4.46
C ALA A 124 24.24 -2.87 -3.41
N ALA A 125 22.99 -3.07 -2.97
CA ALA A 125 22.33 -2.17 -2.01
C ALA A 125 22.83 -2.31 -0.56
N ASP A 126 23.83 -3.15 -0.30
CA ASP A 126 24.29 -3.58 1.02
C ASP A 126 25.77 -3.28 1.30
N HIS A 127 26.43 -2.51 0.43
CA HIS A 127 27.79 -2.07 0.68
C HIS A 127 27.83 -0.88 1.65
N HIS A 128 28.82 -0.88 2.53
CA HIS A 128 29.29 0.29 3.26
C HIS A 128 30.60 0.78 2.63
N ILE A 129 30.72 2.09 2.39
CA ILE A 129 31.85 2.72 1.69
C ILE A 129 32.13 4.05 2.38
N THR A 130 33.31 4.21 2.96
CA THR A 130 33.69 5.41 3.72
C THR A 130 34.26 6.51 2.81
N GLU A 131 35.06 6.15 1.80
CA GLU A 131 35.75 7.12 0.92
C GLU A 131 34.89 7.49 -0.30
N ARG A 132 33.79 8.21 -0.05
CA ARG A 132 32.75 8.47 -1.07
C ARG A 132 33.25 9.18 -2.34
N LYS A 133 34.14 10.18 -2.19
CA LYS A 133 34.70 10.93 -3.33
C LYS A 133 35.56 10.05 -4.22
N GLU A 134 36.38 9.19 -3.61
CA GLU A 134 37.23 8.27 -4.36
C GLU A 134 36.38 7.19 -5.03
N PHE A 135 35.36 6.69 -4.35
CA PHE A 135 34.36 5.79 -4.94
C PHE A 135 33.74 6.39 -6.22
N GLN A 136 33.27 7.64 -6.18
CA GLN A 136 32.69 8.29 -7.36
C GLN A 136 33.69 8.46 -8.51
N ARG A 137 34.96 8.79 -8.21
CA ARG A 137 36.02 8.90 -9.21
C ARG A 137 36.30 7.56 -9.89
N LEU A 138 36.46 6.50 -9.11
CA LEU A 138 36.70 5.16 -9.62
C LEU A 138 35.48 4.62 -10.38
N LEU A 139 34.27 4.98 -9.96
CA LEU A 139 33.04 4.61 -10.65
C LEU A 139 32.97 5.25 -12.03
N ALA A 140 33.41 6.51 -12.16
CA ALA A 140 33.53 7.20 -13.45
C ALA A 140 34.61 6.59 -14.35
N LEU A 141 35.76 6.22 -13.79
CA LEU A 141 36.82 5.51 -14.52
C LEU A 141 36.31 4.17 -15.06
N ALA A 142 35.57 3.41 -14.25
CA ALA A 142 34.99 2.15 -14.67
C ALA A 142 33.92 2.33 -15.76
N ALA A 143 33.11 3.39 -15.66
CA ALA A 143 32.13 3.72 -16.69
C ALA A 143 32.81 4.02 -18.03
N GLU A 144 33.84 4.87 -18.04
CA GLU A 144 34.62 5.21 -19.23
C GLU A 144 35.29 3.98 -19.84
N ALA A 145 35.93 3.14 -19.02
CA ALA A 145 36.56 1.90 -19.51
C ALA A 145 35.55 0.89 -20.08
N ALA A 146 34.35 0.79 -19.50
CA ALA A 146 33.29 -0.09 -19.98
C ALA A 146 32.70 0.36 -21.34
N GLU A 147 32.86 1.62 -21.73
CA GLU A 147 32.46 2.09 -23.06
C GLU A 147 33.24 1.36 -24.19
N GLU A 148 34.49 0.99 -23.93
CA GLU A 148 35.37 0.30 -24.88
C GLU A 148 35.07 -1.21 -24.99
N GLY A 149 34.06 -1.71 -24.29
CA GLY A 149 33.56 -3.08 -24.37
C GLY A 149 33.95 -4.10 -23.28
N PRO A 150 34.98 -3.93 -22.42
CA PRO A 150 35.25 -4.89 -21.36
C PRO A 150 34.21 -4.84 -20.24
N ILE A 151 34.15 -5.91 -19.45
CA ILE A 151 33.50 -5.88 -18.14
C ILE A 151 34.53 -5.34 -17.14
N VAL A 152 34.19 -4.27 -16.44
CA VAL A 152 35.06 -3.67 -15.42
C VAL A 152 34.54 -4.07 -14.04
N THR A 153 35.42 -4.54 -13.15
CA THR A 153 35.09 -4.83 -11.75
C THR A 153 35.97 -4.03 -10.81
N PHE A 154 35.63 -3.98 -9.53
CA PHE A 154 36.41 -3.26 -8.51
C PHE A 154 37.00 -4.27 -7.54
N GLY A 155 38.34 -4.24 -7.44
CA GLY A 155 39.10 -5.16 -6.61
C GLY A 155 39.56 -4.50 -5.31
N ILE A 156 39.22 -5.08 -4.17
CA ILE A 156 39.62 -4.58 -2.85
C ILE A 156 40.85 -5.34 -2.37
N ARG A 157 41.85 -4.66 -1.81
CA ARG A 157 43.04 -5.32 -1.25
C ARG A 157 42.64 -6.20 -0.05
N PRO A 158 42.89 -7.53 -0.10
CA PRO A 158 42.56 -8.41 1.01
C PRO A 158 43.43 -8.11 2.23
N ASP A 159 42.81 -7.97 3.40
CA ASP A 159 43.52 -7.88 4.70
C ASP A 159 43.54 -9.22 5.44
N ARG A 160 42.74 -10.19 5.00
CA ARG A 160 42.61 -11.52 5.60
C ARG A 160 42.15 -12.55 4.57
N PRO A 161 42.27 -13.85 4.88
CA PRO A 161 41.66 -14.89 4.08
C PRO A 161 40.14 -14.92 4.32
N GLU A 162 39.35 -14.57 3.31
CA GLU A 162 37.88 -14.70 3.31
C GLU A 162 37.45 -15.75 2.29
N THR A 163 36.58 -16.68 2.69
CA THR A 163 36.05 -17.76 1.82
C THR A 163 34.69 -17.43 1.22
N GLY A 164 34.03 -16.38 1.73
CA GLY A 164 32.76 -15.89 1.23
C GLY A 164 32.85 -14.96 0.03
N TYR A 165 34.05 -14.48 -0.34
CA TYR A 165 34.28 -13.53 -1.43
C TYR A 165 34.91 -14.21 -2.66
N GLY A 166 34.71 -13.61 -3.83
CA GLY A 166 35.48 -13.90 -5.03
C GLY A 166 36.88 -13.27 -4.97
N TYR A 167 37.83 -13.85 -5.71
CA TYR A 167 39.20 -13.36 -5.85
C TYR A 167 39.53 -13.11 -7.31
N ILE A 168 40.22 -12.01 -7.54
CA ILE A 168 40.63 -11.51 -8.85
C ILE A 168 42.15 -11.53 -8.90
N LYS A 169 42.72 -12.44 -9.69
CA LYS A 169 44.14 -12.41 -10.04
C LYS A 169 44.34 -11.35 -11.11
N PHE A 170 45.28 -10.44 -10.89
CA PHE A 170 45.51 -9.32 -11.79
C PHE A 170 47.00 -9.08 -11.99
N HIS A 171 47.34 -8.34 -13.04
CA HIS A 171 48.70 -7.88 -13.28
C HIS A 171 48.82 -6.41 -12.85
N ASP A 172 49.46 -6.17 -11.70
CA ASP A 172 49.76 -4.81 -11.26
C ASP A 172 50.86 -4.22 -12.16
N ASN A 173 50.44 -3.36 -13.07
CA ASN A 173 51.32 -2.62 -13.97
C ASN A 173 51.49 -1.15 -13.52
N GLY A 174 51.07 -0.81 -12.30
CA GLY A 174 51.07 0.56 -11.78
C GLY A 174 49.99 1.46 -12.41
N THR A 175 48.99 0.88 -13.06
CA THR A 175 47.85 1.59 -13.67
C THR A 175 46.61 1.48 -12.78
N GLU A 176 45.69 2.44 -12.89
CA GLU A 176 44.41 2.42 -12.15
C GLU A 176 43.39 1.43 -12.73
N LEU A 177 43.69 0.87 -13.91
CA LEU A 177 42.91 -0.13 -14.62
C LEU A 177 43.84 -1.23 -15.09
N CYS A 178 43.61 -2.47 -14.66
CA CYS A 178 44.46 -3.62 -14.94
C CYS A 178 43.68 -4.76 -15.58
N ALA A 179 44.33 -5.54 -16.45
CA ALA A 179 43.72 -6.75 -17.00
C ALA A 179 43.61 -7.84 -15.92
N VAL A 180 42.49 -8.55 -15.90
CA VAL A 180 42.27 -9.71 -15.03
C VAL A 180 42.86 -10.94 -15.69
N GLU A 181 43.77 -11.64 -15.00
CA GLU A 181 44.29 -12.93 -15.44
C GLU A 181 43.28 -14.05 -15.15
N LYS A 182 42.66 -14.00 -13.96
CA LYS A 182 41.74 -15.04 -13.52
C LYS A 182 40.77 -14.52 -12.47
N PHE A 183 39.51 -14.89 -12.62
CA PHE A 183 38.47 -14.73 -11.62
C PHE A 183 38.17 -16.09 -10.96
N VAL A 184 38.01 -16.13 -9.64
CA VAL A 184 37.60 -17.34 -8.92
C VAL A 184 36.64 -16.99 -7.79
N GLU A 185 35.44 -17.57 -7.81
CA GLU A 185 34.44 -17.37 -6.76
C GLU A 185 34.64 -18.33 -5.57
N LYS A 186 34.66 -17.78 -4.35
CA LYS A 186 34.61 -18.52 -3.07
C LYS A 186 35.62 -19.69 -2.95
N PRO A 187 36.94 -19.39 -2.90
CA PRO A 187 37.96 -20.42 -2.75
C PRO A 187 37.92 -21.09 -1.37
N ASP A 188 38.58 -22.25 -1.26
CA ASP A 188 38.87 -22.85 0.04
C ASP A 188 39.83 -21.98 0.87
N ARG A 189 39.78 -22.12 2.20
CA ARG A 189 40.56 -21.31 3.15
C ARG A 189 42.07 -21.38 2.90
N LYS A 190 42.58 -22.52 2.43
CA LYS A 190 44.01 -22.71 2.17
C LYS A 190 44.46 -21.87 0.98
N LYS A 191 43.69 -21.88 -0.12
CA LYS A 191 43.92 -21.03 -1.28
C LYS A 191 43.79 -19.55 -0.96
N ALA A 192 42.72 -19.17 -0.23
CA ALA A 192 42.54 -17.79 0.21
C ALA A 192 43.77 -17.28 0.98
N ALA A 193 44.29 -18.07 1.92
CA ALA A 193 45.49 -17.70 2.67
C ALA A 193 46.75 -17.56 1.80
N GLN A 194 46.92 -18.44 0.81
CA GLN A 194 48.02 -18.36 -0.15
C GLN A 194 47.93 -17.11 -1.02
N TRP A 195 46.74 -16.76 -1.49
CA TRP A 195 46.50 -15.62 -2.37
C TRP A 195 46.67 -14.28 -1.66
N VAL A 196 46.18 -14.18 -0.42
CA VAL A 196 46.41 -13.00 0.43
C VAL A 196 47.91 -12.82 0.68
N ALA A 197 48.64 -13.90 0.95
CA ALA A 197 50.08 -13.84 1.20
C ALA A 197 50.91 -13.50 -0.05
N SER A 198 50.42 -13.81 -1.26
CA SER A 198 51.14 -13.50 -2.49
C SER A 198 51.01 -12.02 -2.88
N GLY A 199 49.89 -11.38 -2.54
CA GLY A 199 49.59 -10.01 -2.92
C GLY A 199 49.11 -9.84 -4.37
N ASP A 200 49.02 -10.92 -5.15
CA ASP A 200 48.63 -10.90 -6.57
C ASP A 200 47.11 -10.95 -6.78
N TYR A 201 46.34 -10.94 -5.68
CA TYR A 201 44.90 -11.12 -5.71
C TYR A 201 44.17 -9.99 -4.99
N LEU A 202 43.05 -9.58 -5.56
CA LEU A 202 42.08 -8.67 -4.97
C LEU A 202 40.79 -9.41 -4.63
N TRP A 203 40.05 -8.97 -3.62
CA TRP A 203 38.67 -9.39 -3.41
C TRP A 203 37.76 -8.77 -4.47
N ASN A 204 36.83 -9.57 -5.00
CA ASN A 204 35.72 -9.07 -5.80
C ASN A 204 34.74 -8.31 -4.92
N SER A 205 34.52 -7.04 -5.22
CA SER A 205 33.52 -6.22 -4.52
C SER A 205 32.08 -6.52 -4.95
N GLY A 206 31.85 -7.27 -6.04
CA GLY A 206 30.50 -7.48 -6.59
C GLY A 206 29.94 -6.25 -7.33
N MET A 207 30.74 -5.20 -7.52
CA MET A 207 30.39 -4.06 -8.37
C MET A 207 30.96 -4.25 -9.78
N PHE A 208 30.16 -3.91 -10.79
CA PHE A 208 30.53 -4.12 -12.20
C PHE A 208 30.13 -2.94 -13.07
N GLY A 209 30.98 -2.57 -14.03
CA GLY A 209 30.70 -1.65 -15.12
C GLY A 209 30.73 -2.39 -16.45
N LEU A 210 29.65 -2.32 -17.23
CA LEU A 210 29.57 -2.96 -18.55
C LEU A 210 28.52 -2.31 -19.43
N SER A 211 28.74 -2.28 -20.74
CA SER A 211 27.70 -1.83 -21.67
C SER A 211 26.54 -2.82 -21.74
N ASP A 212 25.33 -2.34 -22.08
CA ASP A 212 24.17 -3.18 -22.38
C ASP A 212 24.51 -4.23 -23.47
N SER A 213 25.27 -3.83 -24.49
CA SER A 213 25.73 -4.73 -25.54
C SER A 213 26.67 -5.81 -25.01
N THR A 214 27.64 -5.45 -24.15
CA THR A 214 28.58 -6.39 -23.53
C THR A 214 27.84 -7.40 -22.66
N ALA A 215 26.87 -6.95 -21.86
CA ALA A 215 26.06 -7.82 -21.02
C ALA A 215 25.29 -8.86 -21.85
N ARG A 216 24.62 -8.42 -22.93
CA ARG A 216 23.88 -9.32 -23.83
C ARG A 216 24.78 -10.32 -24.53
N THR A 217 25.94 -9.89 -25.01
CA THR A 217 26.92 -10.79 -25.63
C THR A 217 27.42 -11.84 -24.63
N ALA A 218 27.77 -11.42 -23.41
CA ALA A 218 28.24 -12.32 -22.38
C ALA A 218 27.16 -13.36 -21.99
N TYR A 219 25.92 -12.91 -21.81
CA TYR A 219 24.80 -13.81 -21.53
C TYR A 219 24.53 -14.79 -22.66
N GLY A 220 24.51 -14.32 -23.91
CA GLY A 220 24.30 -15.17 -25.08
C GLY A 220 25.39 -16.25 -25.24
N GLN A 221 26.62 -15.98 -24.80
CA GLN A 221 27.74 -16.93 -24.87
C GLN A 221 27.77 -17.92 -23.71
N HIS A 222 27.48 -17.46 -22.49
CA HIS A 222 27.78 -18.24 -21.28
C HIS A 222 26.54 -18.71 -20.51
N CYS A 223 25.40 -18.04 -20.66
CA CYS A 223 24.19 -18.31 -19.88
C CYS A 223 22.90 -17.93 -20.64
N PRO A 224 22.70 -18.44 -21.89
CA PRO A 224 21.56 -18.04 -22.72
C PRO A 224 20.22 -18.49 -22.13
N ASP A 225 20.19 -19.63 -21.41
CA ASP A 225 19.00 -20.15 -20.75
C ASP A 225 18.38 -19.15 -19.76
N VAL A 226 19.21 -18.46 -18.97
CA VAL A 226 18.76 -17.44 -18.04
C VAL A 226 18.28 -16.20 -18.79
N PHE A 227 19.05 -15.75 -19.79
CA PHE A 227 18.72 -14.54 -20.52
C PHE A 227 17.39 -14.66 -21.29
N ASP A 228 17.17 -15.78 -21.98
CA ASP A 228 15.94 -16.04 -22.73
C ASP A 228 14.72 -16.16 -21.81
N CYS A 229 14.90 -16.79 -20.64
CA CYS A 229 13.84 -16.88 -19.64
C CYS A 229 13.44 -15.49 -19.11
N VAL A 230 14.42 -14.65 -18.73
CA VAL A 230 14.15 -13.30 -18.24
C VAL A 230 13.59 -12.41 -19.35
N ALA A 231 14.05 -12.55 -20.59
CA ALA A 231 13.49 -11.84 -21.74
C ALA A 231 12.02 -12.19 -21.96
N SER A 232 11.66 -13.48 -21.87
CA SER A 232 10.28 -13.92 -21.99
C SER A 232 9.38 -13.36 -20.88
N ALA A 233 9.88 -13.33 -19.64
CA ALA A 233 9.15 -12.75 -18.52
C ALA A 233 9.00 -11.22 -18.63
N TYR A 234 10.01 -10.55 -19.19
CA TYR A 234 9.99 -9.12 -19.46
C TYR A 234 9.00 -8.76 -20.58
N ASP A 235 8.94 -9.56 -21.65
CA ASP A 235 8.03 -9.34 -22.78
C ASP A 235 6.54 -9.39 -22.39
N LYS A 236 6.23 -10.13 -21.34
CA LYS A 236 4.86 -10.29 -20.81
C LYS A 236 4.65 -9.55 -19.49
N ALA A 237 5.59 -8.68 -19.12
CA ALA A 237 5.51 -7.93 -17.87
C ALA A 237 4.30 -7.01 -17.84
N THR A 238 3.73 -6.82 -16.65
CA THR A 238 2.80 -5.71 -16.40
C THR A 238 3.64 -4.45 -16.18
N VAL A 239 3.41 -3.42 -16.99
CA VAL A 239 4.12 -2.15 -16.89
C VAL A 239 3.15 -1.06 -16.45
N LEU A 240 3.47 -0.39 -15.35
CA LEU A 240 2.79 0.80 -14.88
C LEU A 240 3.82 1.91 -14.75
N GLU A 241 3.73 2.93 -15.61
CA GLU A 241 4.72 4.00 -15.70
C GLU A 241 6.16 3.45 -15.79
N ASN A 242 6.97 3.67 -14.76
CA ASN A 242 8.37 3.25 -14.60
C ASN A 242 8.52 1.93 -13.80
N CYS A 243 7.42 1.23 -13.50
CA CYS A 243 7.39 -0.02 -12.75
C CYS A 243 7.14 -1.22 -13.67
N ILE A 244 8.10 -2.15 -13.72
CA ILE A 244 8.07 -3.36 -14.55
C ILE A 244 7.92 -4.58 -13.65
N TYR A 245 6.74 -5.19 -13.63
CA TYR A 245 6.47 -6.44 -12.92
C TYR A 245 6.68 -7.63 -13.85
N LEU A 246 7.80 -8.36 -13.67
CA LEU A 246 8.12 -9.49 -14.54
C LEU A 246 7.07 -10.60 -14.40
N ALA A 247 6.68 -11.20 -15.53
CA ALA A 247 5.64 -12.21 -15.55
C ALA A 247 6.09 -13.49 -14.80
N GLU A 248 5.28 -13.90 -13.83
CA GLU A 248 5.60 -15.00 -12.91
C GLU A 248 5.69 -16.36 -13.60
N ALA A 249 4.78 -16.64 -14.53
CA ALA A 249 4.69 -17.95 -15.20
C ALA A 249 5.97 -18.26 -15.98
N GLU A 250 6.53 -17.27 -16.66
CA GLU A 250 7.76 -17.37 -17.45
C GLU A 250 8.99 -17.41 -16.54
N TYR A 251 9.04 -16.51 -15.57
CA TYR A 251 10.19 -16.34 -14.68
C TYR A 251 10.35 -17.51 -13.69
N ALA A 252 9.28 -18.24 -13.35
CA ALA A 252 9.31 -19.36 -12.41
C ALA A 252 10.31 -20.47 -12.80
N SER A 253 10.57 -20.63 -14.10
CA SER A 253 11.52 -21.61 -14.63
C SER A 253 12.99 -21.11 -14.65
N CYS A 254 13.22 -19.83 -14.36
CA CYS A 254 14.55 -19.22 -14.43
C CYS A 254 15.53 -19.89 -13.46
N ARG A 255 16.69 -20.32 -13.96
CA ARG A 255 17.74 -20.92 -13.15
C ARG A 255 18.27 -19.90 -12.14
N SER A 256 18.38 -20.30 -10.87
CA SER A 256 19.02 -19.45 -9.86
C SER A 256 20.54 -19.56 -9.94
N ILE A 257 21.22 -18.46 -10.27
CA ILE A 257 22.66 -18.40 -10.46
C ILE A 257 23.21 -16.99 -10.16
N SER A 258 24.38 -16.89 -9.55
CA SER A 258 25.03 -15.58 -9.35
C SER A 258 25.69 -15.10 -10.64
N ILE A 259 25.91 -13.79 -10.75
CA ILE A 259 26.62 -13.20 -11.88
C ILE A 259 28.05 -13.75 -12.02
N ASP A 260 28.70 -14.07 -10.91
CA ASP A 260 30.07 -14.57 -10.89
C ASP A 260 30.20 -15.90 -11.65
N TYR A 261 29.28 -16.84 -11.40
CA TYR A 261 29.21 -18.12 -12.12
C TYR A 261 28.60 -17.98 -13.51
N ALA A 262 27.60 -17.11 -13.69
CA ALA A 262 26.93 -16.96 -14.98
C ALA A 262 27.85 -16.35 -16.04
N ILE A 263 28.68 -15.37 -15.65
CA ILE A 263 29.43 -14.53 -16.58
C ILE A 263 30.91 -14.40 -16.19
N MET A 264 31.24 -14.02 -14.94
CA MET A 264 32.59 -13.56 -14.60
C MET A 264 33.66 -14.65 -14.71
N GLU A 265 33.40 -15.87 -14.24
CA GLU A 265 34.36 -16.98 -14.33
C GLU A 265 34.62 -17.44 -15.79
N ASN A 266 33.70 -17.13 -16.70
CA ASN A 266 33.74 -17.60 -18.09
C ASN A 266 34.19 -16.52 -19.09
N SER A 267 34.24 -15.26 -18.66
CA SER A 267 34.60 -14.12 -19.52
C SER A 267 36.10 -13.86 -19.52
N THR A 268 36.64 -13.52 -20.69
CA THR A 268 38.08 -13.25 -20.87
C THR A 268 38.42 -11.76 -21.00
N ASN A 269 37.43 -10.92 -21.31
CA ASN A 269 37.59 -9.47 -21.48
C ASN A 269 37.18 -8.73 -20.21
N ILE A 270 37.92 -8.93 -19.12
CA ILE A 270 37.66 -8.33 -17.82
C ILE A 270 38.82 -7.41 -17.42
N MET A 271 38.48 -6.22 -16.97
CA MET A 271 39.40 -5.28 -16.34
C MET A 271 39.04 -5.10 -14.86
N VAL A 272 40.03 -4.82 -14.02
CA VAL A 272 39.83 -4.52 -12.61
C VAL A 272 40.37 -3.14 -12.29
N VAL A 273 39.61 -2.39 -11.48
CA VAL A 273 40.04 -1.16 -10.82
C VAL A 273 40.44 -1.53 -9.38
N PRO A 274 41.74 -1.52 -9.03
CA PRO A 274 42.18 -1.70 -7.65
C PRO A 274 41.70 -0.53 -6.80
N ALA A 275 40.77 -0.77 -5.86
CA ALA A 275 40.06 0.28 -5.14
C ALA A 275 40.44 0.31 -3.65
N SER A 276 40.75 1.51 -3.15
CA SER A 276 41.00 1.80 -1.74
C SER A 276 39.93 2.76 -1.22
N ILE A 277 38.71 2.23 -1.05
CA ILE A 277 37.50 3.05 -0.80
C ILE A 277 36.84 2.81 0.57
N GLY A 278 37.51 2.08 1.47
CA GLY A 278 36.92 1.66 2.74
C GLY A 278 35.65 0.83 2.57
N TRP A 279 35.67 -0.09 1.59
CA TRP A 279 34.55 -0.96 1.26
C TRP A 279 34.37 -2.08 2.29
N SER A 280 33.11 -2.35 2.64
CA SER A 280 32.70 -3.55 3.35
C SER A 280 31.36 -4.05 2.80
N ASP A 281 31.29 -5.34 2.47
CA ASP A 281 30.02 -6.05 2.25
C ASP A 281 29.33 -6.31 3.59
N VAL A 282 28.21 -5.63 3.85
CA VAL A 282 27.46 -5.76 5.10
C VAL A 282 26.66 -7.06 5.06
N GLY A 283 27.39 -8.13 5.34
CA GLY A 283 26.91 -9.51 5.26
C GLY A 283 26.53 -10.13 6.61
N GLY A 284 26.82 -9.48 7.74
CA GLY A 284 26.57 -10.01 9.08
C GLY A 284 27.03 -9.08 10.21
N TRP A 285 26.71 -9.46 11.44
CA TRP A 285 27.01 -8.66 12.63
C TRP A 285 28.50 -8.51 12.94
N THR A 286 29.34 -9.44 12.49
CA THR A 286 30.81 -9.33 12.64
C THR A 286 31.32 -8.09 11.90
N GLN A 287 30.87 -7.88 10.66
CA GLN A 287 31.24 -6.72 9.84
C GLN A 287 30.70 -5.41 10.44
N ILE A 288 29.46 -5.42 10.94
CA ILE A 288 28.87 -4.25 11.60
C ILE A 288 29.67 -3.86 12.86
N ALA A 289 30.10 -4.84 13.65
CA ALA A 289 30.93 -4.59 14.83
C ALA A 289 32.31 -4.04 14.46
N GLU A 290 32.93 -4.50 13.36
CA GLU A 290 34.19 -3.94 12.82
C GLU A 290 34.02 -2.48 12.42
N LEU A 291 32.95 -2.14 11.71
CA LEU A 291 32.67 -0.77 11.31
C LEU A 291 32.37 0.14 12.51
N ALA A 292 31.64 -0.37 13.51
CA ALA A 292 31.30 0.37 14.73
C ALA A 292 32.48 0.69 15.63
N GLU A 293 33.55 -0.11 15.59
CA GLU A 293 34.79 0.19 16.31
C GLU A 293 35.59 1.32 15.66
N ALA A 294 35.50 1.44 14.32
CA ALA A 294 36.17 2.48 13.56
C ALA A 294 35.47 3.85 13.70
N ASP A 295 34.14 3.86 13.87
CA ASP A 295 33.34 5.07 14.10
C ASP A 295 32.31 4.87 15.23
N PRO A 296 32.67 5.10 16.50
CA PRO A 296 31.79 4.82 17.64
C PRO A 296 30.54 5.70 17.76
N ASP A 297 30.55 6.88 17.12
CA ASP A 297 29.50 7.89 17.22
C ASP A 297 28.31 7.58 16.28
N GLU A 298 28.54 6.82 15.20
CA GLU A 298 27.51 6.45 14.22
C GLU A 298 26.59 5.29 14.68
N PHE A 299 26.98 4.54 15.72
CA PHE A 299 26.36 3.26 16.13
C PHE A 299 25.74 3.30 17.55
N SER A 300 25.10 4.41 17.92
CA SER A 300 24.66 4.65 19.29
C SER A 300 23.31 3.98 19.65
N GLY A 301 23.35 2.95 20.50
CA GLY A 301 22.25 2.52 21.37
C GLY A 301 22.55 2.85 22.84
N LYS A 302 21.54 2.85 23.73
CA LYS A 302 21.78 3.05 25.18
C LYS A 302 22.62 1.89 25.72
N ARG A 303 23.90 2.13 26.03
CA ARG A 303 24.83 1.10 26.53
C ARG A 303 25.64 1.58 27.74
N MET A 304 26.00 0.64 28.62
CA MET A 304 26.92 0.84 29.74
C MET A 304 27.86 -0.36 29.84
N GLN A 305 29.16 -0.12 29.99
CA GLN A 305 30.17 -1.18 30.09
C GLN A 305 31.07 -0.96 31.31
N ILE A 306 31.33 -2.00 32.10
CA ILE A 306 32.23 -1.97 33.27
C ILE A 306 33.18 -3.16 33.19
N ARG A 307 34.50 -2.91 33.04
CA ARG A 307 35.51 -3.97 32.87
C ARG A 307 35.17 -4.90 31.67
N SER A 308 34.85 -4.30 30.53
CA SER A 308 34.35 -4.96 29.32
C SER A 308 34.86 -4.25 28.07
N THR A 309 35.21 -5.00 27.01
CA THR A 309 35.89 -4.53 25.79
C THR A 309 35.44 -5.31 24.55
N GLY A 310 35.51 -4.68 23.37
CA GLY A 310 35.19 -5.32 22.08
C GLY A 310 33.74 -5.78 21.92
N ASN A 311 32.80 -5.21 22.68
CA ASN A 311 31.38 -5.55 22.61
C ASN A 311 30.63 -4.57 21.71
N HIS A 312 29.76 -5.10 20.84
CA HIS A 312 28.83 -4.34 20.01
C HIS A 312 27.39 -4.53 20.52
N PHE A 313 26.68 -3.42 20.72
CA PHE A 313 25.28 -3.41 21.17
C PHE A 313 24.43 -2.71 20.13
N HIS A 314 23.47 -3.44 19.57
CA HIS A 314 22.40 -2.90 18.74
C HIS A 314 21.08 -3.01 19.49
N THR A 315 20.75 -1.96 20.24
CA THR A 315 19.56 -1.92 21.11
C THR A 315 18.77 -0.64 20.85
N GLY A 316 17.44 -0.76 20.85
CA GLY A 316 16.53 0.40 20.76
C GLY A 316 16.48 1.18 22.07
N GLU A 317 15.28 1.27 22.67
CA GLU A 317 15.06 2.09 23.87
C GLU A 317 15.65 1.53 25.17
N LYS A 318 16.00 0.24 25.19
CA LYS A 318 16.52 -0.44 26.38
C LYS A 318 18.00 -0.11 26.61
N LEU A 319 18.39 0.08 27.87
CA LEU A 319 19.79 0.18 28.28
C LEU A 319 20.41 -1.23 28.36
N ALA A 320 21.42 -1.50 27.54
CA ALA A 320 22.25 -2.70 27.67
C ALA A 320 23.42 -2.46 28.63
N VAL A 321 23.62 -3.35 29.61
CA VAL A 321 24.72 -3.25 30.58
C VAL A 321 25.61 -4.50 30.49
N ALA A 322 26.90 -4.32 30.27
CA ALA A 322 27.89 -5.39 30.25
C ALA A 322 28.94 -5.21 31.36
N ILE A 323 29.20 -6.29 32.11
CA ILE A 323 30.15 -6.28 33.23
C ILE A 323 31.04 -7.53 33.14
N GLY A 324 32.35 -7.35 32.95
CA GLY A 324 33.30 -8.48 32.95
C GLY A 324 33.20 -9.41 31.73
N VAL A 325 32.56 -8.97 30.64
CA VAL A 325 32.41 -9.72 29.39
C VAL A 325 33.03 -8.99 28.21
N ASP A 326 33.61 -9.74 27.28
CA ASP A 326 34.34 -9.21 26.13
C ASP A 326 33.92 -9.91 24.81
N ASN A 327 34.13 -9.23 23.69
CA ASN A 327 33.95 -9.74 22.33
C ASN A 327 32.53 -10.26 22.01
N LEU A 328 31.50 -9.59 22.54
CA LEU A 328 30.10 -9.95 22.31
C LEU A 328 29.43 -9.06 21.27
N VAL A 329 28.50 -9.65 20.52
CA VAL A 329 27.43 -8.91 19.83
C VAL A 329 26.13 -9.17 20.56
N VAL A 330 25.44 -8.09 20.92
CA VAL A 330 24.12 -8.11 21.54
C VAL A 330 23.14 -7.33 20.67
N VAL A 331 22.09 -7.99 20.19
CA VAL A 331 21.04 -7.39 19.36
C VAL A 331 19.70 -7.60 20.04
N ASP A 332 18.96 -6.53 20.27
CA ASP A 332 17.64 -6.53 20.89
C ASP A 332 16.59 -6.05 19.87
N THR A 333 15.66 -6.94 19.51
CA THR A 333 14.41 -6.60 18.81
C THR A 333 13.24 -6.81 19.77
N PRO A 334 12.02 -6.31 19.46
CA PRO A 334 10.87 -6.43 20.37
C PRO A 334 10.53 -7.87 20.81
N ASP A 335 10.86 -8.85 19.96
CA ASP A 335 10.45 -10.26 20.07
C ASP A 335 11.63 -11.26 20.10
N ALA A 336 12.88 -10.80 19.99
CA ALA A 336 14.06 -11.67 20.03
C ALA A 336 15.31 -10.93 20.55
N ILE A 337 16.18 -11.68 21.24
CA ILE A 337 17.50 -11.22 21.66
C ILE A 337 18.53 -12.18 21.07
N LEU A 338 19.53 -11.64 20.38
CA LEU A 338 20.72 -12.37 19.99
C LEU A 338 21.89 -11.95 20.88
N VAL A 339 22.53 -12.93 21.51
CA VAL A 339 23.81 -12.76 22.20
C VAL A 339 24.78 -13.76 21.61
N MET A 340 25.88 -13.30 21.05
CA MET A 340 26.90 -14.18 20.50
C MET A 340 28.31 -13.64 20.72
N ASN A 341 29.29 -14.52 20.66
CA ASN A 341 30.67 -14.09 20.47
C ASN A 341 30.85 -13.63 19.02
N ARG A 342 31.53 -12.49 18.81
CA ARG A 342 31.73 -11.86 17.50
C ARG A 342 32.35 -12.78 16.45
N ASN A 343 33.16 -13.75 16.87
CA ASN A 343 33.84 -14.70 15.99
C ASN A 343 32.91 -15.78 15.40
N HIS A 344 31.69 -15.90 15.90
CA HIS A 344 30.72 -16.94 15.52
C HIS A 344 29.60 -16.43 14.60
N GLY A 345 29.75 -15.25 13.99
CA GLY A 345 28.70 -14.62 13.16
C GLY A 345 28.20 -15.47 11.99
N GLN A 346 29.01 -16.40 11.47
CA GLN A 346 28.59 -17.33 10.41
C GLN A 346 27.52 -18.33 10.87
N GLU A 347 27.46 -18.64 12.17
CA GLU A 347 26.52 -19.62 12.74
C GLU A 347 25.08 -19.09 12.82
N ILE A 348 24.86 -17.77 12.69
CA ILE A 348 23.52 -17.17 12.62
C ILE A 348 22.69 -17.77 11.48
N ARG A 349 23.34 -18.12 10.37
CA ARG A 349 22.68 -18.78 9.24
C ARG A 349 22.03 -20.10 9.68
N GLN A 350 22.71 -20.87 10.54
CA GLN A 350 22.20 -22.14 11.07
C GLN A 350 21.00 -21.90 11.99
N VAL A 351 21.04 -20.83 12.81
CA VAL A 351 19.90 -20.41 13.64
C VAL A 351 18.71 -20.06 12.74
N TYR A 352 18.90 -19.20 11.75
CA TYR A 352 17.86 -18.80 10.81
C TYR A 352 17.27 -20.00 10.04
N ASP A 353 18.12 -20.89 9.51
CA ASP A 353 17.66 -22.07 8.78
C ASP A 353 16.92 -23.06 9.70
N THR A 354 17.34 -23.18 10.96
CA THR A 354 16.64 -23.97 11.99
C THR A 354 15.27 -23.38 12.31
N LEU A 355 15.20 -22.06 12.51
CA LEU A 355 13.95 -21.35 12.73
C LEU A 355 13.01 -21.52 11.52
N LYS A 356 13.56 -21.46 10.30
CA LYS A 356 12.80 -21.65 9.05
C LYS A 356 12.26 -23.06 8.93
N ALA A 357 13.06 -24.08 9.21
CA ALA A 357 12.64 -25.47 9.20
C ALA A 357 11.54 -25.77 10.23
N LYS A 358 11.51 -25.01 11.34
CA LYS A 358 10.49 -25.11 12.39
C LYS A 358 9.24 -24.26 12.10
N GLY A 359 9.17 -23.54 10.96
CA GLY A 359 8.08 -22.61 10.67
C GLY A 359 7.98 -21.46 11.67
N SER A 360 9.10 -21.07 12.27
CA SER A 360 9.14 -20.05 13.32
C SER A 360 8.81 -18.67 12.75
N GLN A 361 7.95 -17.95 13.46
CA GLN A 361 7.57 -16.55 13.22
C GLN A 361 8.71 -15.52 13.34
N LEU A 362 9.94 -15.99 13.57
CA LEU A 362 11.15 -15.18 13.69
C LEU A 362 11.91 -15.08 12.34
N VAL A 363 11.40 -15.73 11.29
CA VAL A 363 12.05 -15.81 9.96
C VAL A 363 11.45 -14.81 8.96
N ALA A 364 10.14 -14.57 9.05
CA ALA A 364 9.43 -13.47 8.42
C ALA A 364 8.53 -12.80 9.49
N THR A 365 7.87 -11.68 9.20
CA THR A 365 6.86 -11.09 10.06
C THR A 365 5.91 -12.23 10.38
N PRO A 366 5.61 -12.48 11.67
CA PRO A 366 4.81 -13.61 12.10
C PRO A 366 3.60 -13.87 11.19
N PHE A 367 2.94 -12.80 10.75
CA PHE A 367 1.72 -12.82 9.98
C PHE A 367 1.80 -13.53 8.61
N ARG A 368 2.74 -13.21 7.71
CA ARG A 368 2.71 -13.75 6.33
C ARG A 368 2.93 -15.26 6.26
N GLN A 369 3.67 -15.83 7.21
CA GLN A 369 3.94 -17.27 7.30
C GLN A 369 2.95 -18.05 8.18
N MET A 370 2.06 -17.35 8.89
CA MET A 370 0.97 -18.01 9.62
C MET A 370 0.07 -18.77 8.64
N SER A 371 -0.41 -19.94 9.06
CA SER A 371 -1.56 -20.55 8.38
C SER A 371 -2.75 -19.59 8.41
N VAL A 372 -3.66 -19.70 7.44
CA VAL A 372 -4.91 -18.91 7.40
C VAL A 372 -5.61 -18.87 8.77
N ARG A 373 -5.67 -20.01 9.47
CA ARG A 373 -6.26 -20.09 10.81
C ARG A 373 -5.53 -19.25 11.85
N GLN A 374 -4.20 -19.22 11.81
CA GLN A 374 -3.40 -18.40 12.72
C GLN A 374 -3.49 -16.92 12.36
N LYS A 375 -3.52 -16.57 11.07
CA LYS A 375 -3.75 -15.20 10.62
C LYS A 375 -5.10 -14.68 11.10
N ALA A 376 -6.16 -15.48 10.94
CA ALA A 376 -7.50 -15.16 11.44
C ALA A 376 -7.52 -14.95 12.96
N ALA A 377 -6.84 -15.80 13.73
CA ALA A 377 -6.74 -15.63 15.18
C ALA A 377 -5.98 -14.35 15.58
N TYR A 378 -4.90 -14.03 14.88
CA TYR A 378 -4.13 -12.80 15.08
C TYR A 378 -4.95 -11.55 14.76
N ASN A 379 -5.56 -11.51 13.56
CA ASN A 379 -6.37 -10.39 13.10
C ASN A 379 -7.60 -10.18 13.98
N ARG A 380 -8.25 -11.26 14.41
CA ARG A 380 -9.36 -11.22 15.37
C ARG A 380 -8.97 -10.48 16.64
N GLU A 381 -7.87 -10.87 17.28
CA GLU A 381 -7.45 -10.24 18.55
C GLU A 381 -7.06 -8.78 18.35
N ARG A 382 -6.40 -8.48 17.23
CA ARG A 382 -6.01 -7.13 16.84
C ARG A 382 -7.20 -6.21 16.60
N ILE A 383 -8.18 -6.68 15.82
CA ILE A 383 -9.45 -5.98 15.58
C ILE A 383 -10.17 -5.75 16.91
N ARG A 384 -10.27 -6.79 17.75
CA ARG A 384 -10.95 -6.70 19.05
C ARG A 384 -10.31 -5.62 19.93
N THR A 385 -8.98 -5.66 20.06
CA THR A 385 -8.22 -4.67 20.85
C THR A 385 -8.44 -3.27 20.29
N TRP A 386 -8.13 -3.05 19.02
CA TRP A 386 -8.23 -1.72 18.41
C TRP A 386 -9.65 -1.17 18.45
N LEU A 387 -10.66 -1.98 18.11
CA LEU A 387 -12.05 -1.52 18.03
C LEU A 387 -12.63 -1.27 19.41
N VAL A 388 -12.52 -2.23 20.33
CA VAL A 388 -13.24 -2.25 21.61
C VAL A 388 -12.46 -1.53 22.72
N GLU A 389 -11.14 -1.65 22.73
CA GLU A 389 -10.29 -1.12 23.79
C GLU A 389 -9.74 0.28 23.47
N ASP A 390 -9.56 0.61 22.18
CA ASP A 390 -9.00 1.91 21.77
C ASP A 390 -10.03 2.84 21.11
N ALA A 391 -10.57 2.47 19.95
CA ALA A 391 -11.34 3.35 19.08
C ALA A 391 -12.69 3.72 19.69
N LEU A 392 -13.52 2.72 20.01
CA LEU A 392 -14.84 2.97 20.55
C LEU A 392 -14.80 3.88 21.80
N PRO A 393 -13.97 3.63 22.84
CA PRO A 393 -13.92 4.49 24.04
C PRO A 393 -13.53 5.93 23.71
N LEU A 394 -12.53 6.08 22.84
CA LEU A 394 -12.07 7.38 22.39
C LEU A 394 -13.21 8.15 21.72
N TRP A 395 -13.88 7.56 20.73
CA TRP A 395 -14.93 8.22 19.96
C TRP A 395 -16.22 8.46 20.73
N HIS A 396 -16.51 7.65 21.76
CA HIS A 396 -17.54 7.99 22.75
C HIS A 396 -17.22 9.31 23.47
N ASP A 397 -15.97 9.49 23.88
CA ASP A 397 -15.58 10.63 24.70
C ASP A 397 -15.42 11.93 23.91
N ILE A 398 -14.80 11.84 22.73
CA ILE A 398 -14.45 13.00 21.91
C ILE A 398 -15.47 13.23 20.79
N GLY A 399 -16.09 12.19 20.24
CA GLY A 399 -16.88 12.31 19.00
C GLY A 399 -18.08 13.26 19.10
N TRP A 400 -18.65 13.45 20.28
CA TRP A 400 -19.80 14.33 20.52
C TRP A 400 -19.38 15.73 21.03
N ASP A 401 -19.89 16.78 20.39
CA ASP A 401 -19.72 18.15 20.86
C ASP A 401 -20.53 18.38 22.15
N ARG A 402 -19.85 18.30 23.31
CA ARG A 402 -20.48 18.48 24.62
C ARG A 402 -21.03 19.89 24.86
N ARG A 403 -20.61 20.88 24.08
CA ARG A 403 -21.02 22.27 24.25
C ARG A 403 -22.29 22.59 23.48
N ASN A 404 -22.32 22.23 22.19
CA ASN A 404 -23.43 22.61 21.30
C ASN A 404 -24.32 21.42 20.88
N GLY A 405 -23.87 20.19 21.11
CA GLY A 405 -24.52 18.98 20.62
C GLY A 405 -24.14 18.64 19.18
N GLY A 406 -24.43 17.41 18.77
CA GLY A 406 -24.06 16.88 17.46
C GLY A 406 -22.65 16.29 17.42
N PHE A 407 -22.39 15.48 16.39
CA PHE A 407 -21.12 14.81 16.19
C PHE A 407 -20.12 15.68 15.42
N ILE A 408 -18.87 15.71 15.85
CA ILE A 408 -17.81 16.53 15.25
C ILE A 408 -17.37 15.90 13.92
N GLU A 409 -17.38 16.70 12.86
CA GLU A 409 -17.17 16.22 11.49
C GLU A 409 -15.81 15.53 11.26
N SER A 410 -14.73 16.09 11.83
CA SER A 410 -13.39 15.56 11.70
C SER A 410 -12.43 16.06 12.80
N TYR A 411 -11.27 15.41 12.84
CA TYR A 411 -10.14 15.75 13.70
C TYR A 411 -8.89 15.98 12.86
N ASP A 412 -7.94 16.79 13.33
CA ASP A 412 -6.60 16.80 12.74
C ASP A 412 -5.82 15.52 13.14
N ARG A 413 -4.66 15.28 12.50
CA ARG A 413 -3.81 14.10 12.79
C ARG A 413 -3.24 14.05 14.22
N ARG A 414 -3.35 15.13 14.98
CA ARG A 414 -2.93 15.19 16.39
C ARG A 414 -4.10 14.90 17.34
N GLY A 415 -5.30 14.70 16.82
CA GLY A 415 -6.50 14.46 17.60
C GLY A 415 -7.20 15.72 18.10
N ASN A 416 -6.96 16.89 17.49
CA ASN A 416 -7.70 18.10 17.82
C ASN A 416 -9.01 18.19 17.00
N PRO A 417 -10.16 18.52 17.62
CA PRO A 417 -11.43 18.59 16.93
C PRO A 417 -11.55 19.83 16.02
N ASN A 418 -12.06 19.64 14.81
CA ASN A 418 -12.36 20.73 13.88
C ASN A 418 -13.74 21.33 14.16
N LEU A 419 -13.87 22.05 15.28
CA LEU A 419 -15.17 22.53 15.79
C LEU A 419 -15.93 23.47 14.84
N ALA A 420 -15.21 24.19 13.96
CA ALA A 420 -15.80 25.14 13.02
C ALA A 420 -16.47 24.49 11.80
N GLN A 421 -16.21 23.20 11.53
CA GLN A 421 -16.80 22.53 10.38
C GLN A 421 -18.32 22.36 10.53
N PRO A 422 -19.08 22.44 9.41
CA PRO A 422 -20.50 22.09 9.41
C PRO A 422 -20.73 20.67 9.92
N ARG A 423 -21.90 20.43 10.49
CA ARG A 423 -22.35 19.12 10.97
C ARG A 423 -23.22 18.51 9.87
N ARG A 424 -22.66 17.60 9.06
CA ARG A 424 -23.43 16.94 7.98
C ARG A 424 -24.33 15.86 8.57
N LEU A 425 -25.61 15.86 8.22
CA LEU A 425 -26.58 14.94 8.85
C LEU A 425 -26.19 13.48 8.67
N ARG A 426 -25.73 13.10 7.47
CA ARG A 426 -25.20 11.76 7.21
C ARG A 426 -24.12 11.29 8.19
N VAL A 427 -23.25 12.18 8.68
CA VAL A 427 -22.21 11.79 9.66
C VAL A 427 -22.85 11.47 11.00
N LEU A 428 -23.84 12.27 11.43
CA LEU A 428 -24.61 11.99 12.64
C LEU A 428 -25.35 10.65 12.55
N ALA A 429 -25.95 10.33 11.40
CA ALA A 429 -26.60 9.04 11.15
C ALA A 429 -25.60 7.87 11.20
N ARG A 430 -24.44 8.03 10.59
CA ARG A 430 -23.35 7.05 10.63
C ARG A 430 -22.87 6.77 12.06
N GLN A 431 -22.82 7.80 12.90
CA GLN A 431 -22.48 7.64 14.32
C GLN A 431 -23.60 6.93 15.10
N LEU A 432 -24.88 7.20 14.80
CA LEU A 432 -25.99 6.44 15.41
C LEU A 432 -25.82 4.93 15.17
N TYR A 433 -25.44 4.52 13.96
CA TYR A 433 -25.12 3.11 13.69
C TYR A 433 -23.95 2.62 14.54
N ALA A 434 -22.82 3.34 14.54
CA ALA A 434 -21.61 2.91 15.24
C ALA A 434 -21.88 2.66 16.73
N PHE A 435 -22.57 3.59 17.40
CA PHE A 435 -22.93 3.46 18.81
C PHE A 435 -24.04 2.42 19.06
N ALA A 436 -24.98 2.24 18.12
CA ALA A 436 -25.98 1.18 18.20
C ALA A 436 -25.33 -0.21 18.14
N GLN A 437 -24.39 -0.43 17.21
CA GLN A 437 -23.63 -1.68 17.14
C GLN A 437 -22.82 -1.91 18.41
N ALA A 438 -22.11 -0.87 18.89
CA ALA A 438 -21.30 -0.97 20.09
C ALA A 438 -22.15 -1.33 21.33
N HIS A 439 -23.36 -0.78 21.44
CA HIS A 439 -24.32 -1.19 22.47
C HIS A 439 -24.75 -2.66 22.32
N MET A 440 -25.14 -3.06 21.11
CA MET A 440 -25.60 -4.42 20.84
C MET A 440 -24.53 -5.49 21.05
N LEU A 441 -23.25 -5.13 20.95
CA LEU A 441 -22.10 -6.00 21.21
C LEU A 441 -21.70 -6.05 22.70
N GLY A 442 -22.42 -5.37 23.60
CA GLY A 442 -22.23 -5.49 25.05
C GLY A 442 -21.04 -4.71 25.61
N TRP A 443 -20.60 -3.66 24.91
CA TRP A 443 -19.43 -2.89 25.32
C TRP A 443 -19.60 -2.18 26.69
N GLN A 444 -18.50 -2.02 27.45
CA GLN A 444 -18.52 -1.52 28.83
C GLN A 444 -19.04 -0.07 28.97
N VAL A 445 -18.95 0.72 27.90
CA VAL A 445 -19.42 2.11 27.89
C VAL A 445 -20.90 2.14 27.53
N ASN A 446 -21.70 2.83 28.34
CA ASN A 446 -23.14 2.95 28.08
C ASN A 446 -23.40 3.92 26.92
N CYS A 447 -23.64 3.38 25.72
CA CYS A 447 -23.93 4.17 24.51
C CYS A 447 -25.37 4.68 24.41
N ILE A 448 -26.32 4.16 25.19
CA ILE A 448 -27.76 4.53 25.10
C ILE A 448 -27.97 6.06 25.26
N PRO A 449 -27.36 6.76 26.23
CA PRO A 449 -27.49 8.21 26.36
C PRO A 449 -27.01 8.96 25.12
N VAL A 450 -25.92 8.52 24.50
CA VAL A 450 -25.38 9.14 23.28
C VAL A 450 -26.37 8.99 22.12
N ILE A 451 -26.92 7.77 21.93
CA ILE A 451 -27.92 7.48 20.90
C ILE A 451 -29.18 8.33 21.10
N ASN A 452 -29.74 8.35 22.31
CA ASN A 452 -30.96 9.11 22.60
C ASN A 452 -30.76 10.63 22.48
N ASN A 453 -29.60 11.15 22.90
CA ASN A 453 -29.27 12.56 22.70
C ASN A 453 -29.13 12.91 21.22
N ALA A 454 -28.55 12.03 20.42
CA ALA A 454 -28.44 12.21 18.97
C ALA A 454 -29.80 12.20 18.27
N ILE A 455 -30.70 11.27 18.62
CA ILE A 455 -32.09 11.24 18.11
C ILE A 455 -32.81 12.56 18.43
N LYS A 456 -32.73 13.01 19.70
CA LYS A 456 -33.35 14.27 20.14
C LYS A 456 -32.77 15.48 19.42
N TYR A 457 -31.45 15.53 19.26
CA TYR A 457 -30.77 16.61 18.54
C TYR A 457 -31.22 16.66 17.08
N LEU A 458 -31.27 15.51 16.41
CA LEU A 458 -31.75 15.39 15.03
C LEU A 458 -33.20 15.84 14.90
N GLY A 459 -34.12 15.32 15.72
CA GLY A 459 -35.53 15.70 15.67
C GLY A 459 -35.74 17.21 15.87
N LYS A 460 -34.91 17.85 16.69
CA LYS A 460 -34.99 19.29 16.97
C LYS A 460 -34.38 20.17 15.86
N HIS A 461 -33.25 19.77 15.29
CA HIS A 461 -32.42 20.64 14.45
C HIS A 461 -32.36 20.22 12.97
N GLY A 462 -32.51 18.92 12.69
CA GLY A 462 -32.22 18.34 11.38
C GLY A 462 -33.38 18.35 10.37
N LYS A 463 -34.60 18.68 10.80
CA LYS A 463 -35.79 18.63 9.94
C LYS A 463 -35.89 19.87 9.04
N ALA A 464 -36.18 19.64 7.77
CA ALA A 464 -36.53 20.73 6.86
C ALA A 464 -37.99 21.20 7.09
N PRO A 465 -38.33 22.48 6.87
CA PRO A 465 -39.69 23.00 7.06
C PRO A 465 -40.78 22.24 6.29
N GLN A 466 -40.45 21.72 5.11
CA GLN A 466 -41.32 20.96 4.22
C GLN A 466 -41.34 19.44 4.53
N GLY A 467 -40.66 19.01 5.58
CA GLY A 467 -40.40 17.60 5.87
C GLY A 467 -39.10 17.08 5.22
N GLY A 468 -38.65 15.91 5.67
CA GLY A 468 -37.34 15.37 5.32
C GLY A 468 -36.21 15.97 6.15
N TRP A 469 -34.99 15.54 5.85
CA TRP A 469 -33.76 15.93 6.54
C TRP A 469 -32.92 16.89 5.70
N VAL A 470 -32.43 17.96 6.31
CA VAL A 470 -31.53 18.94 5.66
C VAL A 470 -30.14 18.34 5.43
N HIS A 471 -29.33 18.96 4.58
CA HIS A 471 -27.98 18.45 4.28
C HIS A 471 -26.99 18.69 5.43
N SER A 472 -26.97 19.92 5.99
CA SER A 472 -26.01 20.27 7.04
C SER A 472 -26.49 21.36 7.99
N LEU A 473 -25.92 21.33 9.20
CA LEU A 473 -26.13 22.32 10.26
C LEU A 473 -24.83 23.08 10.55
N SER A 474 -24.95 24.29 11.07
CA SER A 474 -23.85 24.99 11.73
C SER A 474 -23.51 24.30 13.06
N ALA A 475 -22.37 24.67 13.65
CA ALA A 475 -21.90 24.10 14.91
C ALA A 475 -22.86 24.35 16.10
N ASP A 476 -23.70 25.39 16.04
CA ASP A 476 -24.73 25.70 17.04
C ASP A 476 -26.13 25.14 16.69
N GLY A 477 -26.23 24.35 15.62
CA GLY A 477 -27.44 23.63 15.23
C GLY A 477 -28.44 24.43 14.41
N ALA A 478 -28.05 25.56 13.82
CA ALA A 478 -28.86 26.23 12.80
C ALA A 478 -28.71 25.55 11.43
N VAL A 479 -29.74 25.62 10.58
CA VAL A 479 -29.68 25.04 9.23
C VAL A 479 -28.73 25.84 8.36
N LEU A 480 -27.68 25.19 7.84
CA LEU A 480 -26.68 25.80 6.96
C LEU A 480 -26.98 25.51 5.49
N ASP A 481 -27.32 24.26 5.16
CA ASP A 481 -27.76 23.84 3.84
C ASP A 481 -29.12 23.13 3.96
N PRO A 482 -30.24 23.77 3.55
CA PRO A 482 -31.59 23.23 3.67
C PRO A 482 -31.94 22.20 2.57
N THR A 483 -31.01 21.89 1.66
CA THR A 483 -31.26 20.95 0.56
C THR A 483 -31.62 19.57 1.12
N VAL A 484 -32.69 18.98 0.58
CA VAL A 484 -33.14 17.64 0.95
C VAL A 484 -32.73 16.66 -0.15
N ARG A 485 -31.76 15.79 0.17
CA ARG A 485 -31.17 14.82 -0.76
C ARG A 485 -31.53 13.39 -0.36
N THR A 486 -31.74 12.51 -1.33
CA THR A 486 -31.99 11.08 -1.10
C THR A 486 -30.86 10.44 -0.30
N TYR A 487 -29.62 10.84 -0.57
CA TYR A 487 -28.43 10.38 0.16
C TYR A 487 -28.54 10.63 1.67
N ASP A 488 -28.90 11.85 2.08
CA ASP A 488 -29.04 12.19 3.50
C ASP A 488 -30.24 11.47 4.14
N GLN A 489 -31.33 11.26 3.39
CA GLN A 489 -32.48 10.49 3.88
C GLN A 489 -32.14 9.01 4.10
N ALA A 490 -31.37 8.42 3.17
CA ALA A 490 -30.93 7.03 3.25
C ALA A 490 -30.11 6.77 4.51
N PHE A 491 -29.08 7.59 4.77
CA PHE A 491 -28.31 7.48 6.01
C PHE A 491 -29.16 7.71 7.26
N MET A 492 -30.08 8.67 7.24
CA MET A 492 -31.01 8.89 8.37
C MET A 492 -31.86 7.65 8.66
N LEU A 493 -32.45 7.03 7.63
CA LEU A 493 -33.18 5.77 7.79
C LEU A 493 -32.29 4.67 8.36
N PHE A 494 -31.09 4.52 7.82
CA PHE A 494 -30.15 3.49 8.25
C PHE A 494 -29.74 3.67 9.72
N GLY A 495 -29.29 4.87 10.11
CA GLY A 495 -28.88 5.17 11.48
C GLY A 495 -30.03 5.03 12.48
N LEU A 496 -31.23 5.53 12.13
CA LEU A 496 -32.41 5.41 12.98
C LEU A 496 -32.89 3.96 13.12
N ALA A 497 -32.81 3.13 12.07
CA ALA A 497 -33.20 1.73 12.13
C ALA A 497 -32.38 0.97 13.19
N TRP A 498 -31.06 1.14 13.16
CA TRP A 498 -30.17 0.50 14.14
C TRP A 498 -30.29 1.13 15.52
N ALA A 499 -30.49 2.44 15.62
CA ALA A 499 -30.77 3.09 16.90
C ALA A 499 -32.06 2.56 17.54
N TYR A 500 -33.13 2.38 16.76
CA TYR A 500 -34.37 1.76 17.22
C TYR A 500 -34.13 0.31 17.67
N ARG A 501 -33.38 -0.49 16.89
CA ARG A 501 -33.03 -1.86 17.27
C ARG A 501 -32.28 -1.95 18.58
N ALA A 502 -31.38 -1.00 18.84
CA ALA A 502 -30.55 -0.96 20.03
C ALA A 502 -31.28 -0.43 21.28
N THR A 503 -32.27 0.45 21.12
CA THR A 503 -32.85 1.22 22.25
C THR A 503 -34.34 1.05 22.45
N GLU A 504 -35.05 0.50 21.45
CA GLU A 504 -36.52 0.49 21.37
C GLU A 504 -37.16 1.89 21.51
N ASN A 505 -36.40 2.96 21.20
CA ASN A 505 -36.87 4.33 21.34
C ASN A 505 -38.00 4.65 20.33
N PRO A 506 -39.22 4.97 20.78
CA PRO A 506 -40.36 5.22 19.88
C PRO A 506 -40.16 6.43 18.97
N ASP A 507 -39.40 7.44 19.40
CA ASP A 507 -39.09 8.63 18.60
C ASP A 507 -38.31 8.23 17.32
N ALA A 508 -37.43 7.23 17.43
CA ALA A 508 -36.70 6.73 16.26
C ALA A 508 -37.65 6.10 15.23
N LEU A 509 -38.64 5.32 15.68
CA LEU A 509 -39.63 4.70 14.81
C LEU A 509 -40.55 5.73 14.14
N GLU A 510 -40.96 6.77 14.87
CA GLU A 510 -41.72 7.88 14.31
C GLU A 510 -40.93 8.59 13.20
N LEU A 511 -39.67 8.96 13.49
CA LEU A 511 -38.77 9.59 12.53
C LEU A 511 -38.51 8.73 11.29
N ILE A 512 -38.39 7.40 11.43
CA ILE A 512 -38.29 6.46 10.31
C ILE A 512 -39.53 6.57 9.41
N ASN A 513 -40.73 6.47 10.00
CA ASN A 513 -41.99 6.50 9.25
C ASN A 513 -42.19 7.83 8.52
N GLU A 514 -41.87 8.96 9.17
CA GLU A 514 -41.90 10.29 8.53
C GLU A 514 -40.94 10.39 7.35
N THR A 515 -39.73 9.84 7.49
CA THR A 515 -38.69 9.89 6.46
C THR A 515 -39.08 9.05 5.25
N LEU A 516 -39.62 7.85 5.47
CA LEU A 516 -40.16 7.00 4.39
C LEU A 516 -41.32 7.71 3.68
N ALA A 517 -42.27 8.28 4.43
CA ALA A 517 -43.39 9.02 3.84
C ALA A 517 -42.93 10.25 3.05
N TYR A 518 -41.81 10.88 3.43
CA TYR A 518 -41.22 11.97 2.65
C TYR A 518 -40.59 11.46 1.35
N LEU A 519 -39.77 10.40 1.41
CA LEU A 519 -39.14 9.77 0.25
C LEU A 519 -40.18 9.36 -0.79
N ASP A 520 -41.21 8.62 -0.36
CA ASP A 520 -42.27 8.10 -1.23
C ASP A 520 -43.03 9.24 -1.95
N ARG A 521 -43.21 10.39 -1.27
CA ARG A 521 -43.95 11.54 -1.83
C ARG A 521 -43.12 12.46 -2.71
N ASN A 522 -41.84 12.65 -2.38
CA ASN A 522 -41.06 13.76 -2.93
C ASN A 522 -39.85 13.34 -3.75
N LEU A 523 -39.34 12.12 -3.56
CA LEU A 523 -38.07 11.68 -4.14
C LEU A 523 -38.19 10.40 -4.97
N ALA A 524 -39.22 9.57 -4.76
CA ALA A 524 -39.49 8.41 -5.61
C ALA A 524 -39.85 8.82 -7.04
N ASP A 525 -39.33 8.10 -8.04
CA ASP A 525 -39.74 8.24 -9.44
C ASP A 525 -40.68 7.09 -9.84
N PRO A 526 -42.01 7.28 -9.74
CA PRO A 526 -42.96 6.22 -10.07
C PRO A 526 -43.06 5.94 -11.57
N ARG A 527 -42.49 6.80 -12.43
CA ARG A 527 -42.57 6.65 -13.90
C ARG A 527 -41.43 5.81 -14.44
N HIS A 528 -40.21 6.01 -13.94
CA HIS A 528 -39.01 5.34 -14.46
C HIS A 528 -38.30 4.44 -13.42
N GLY A 529 -38.83 4.34 -12.20
CA GLY A 529 -38.23 3.55 -11.12
C GLY A 529 -37.10 4.28 -10.39
N GLY A 530 -36.68 3.81 -9.22
CA GLY A 530 -35.66 4.47 -8.40
C GLY A 530 -36.10 5.82 -7.79
N TYR A 531 -35.12 6.65 -7.43
CA TYR A 531 -35.29 7.90 -6.69
C TYR A 531 -34.45 9.02 -7.30
N PHE A 532 -34.95 10.25 -7.27
CA PHE A 532 -34.18 11.44 -7.63
C PHE A 532 -33.12 11.76 -6.57
N ASP A 533 -31.99 12.33 -6.97
CA ASP A 533 -30.91 12.66 -6.03
C ASP A 533 -31.32 13.74 -5.02
N ASP A 534 -32.15 14.70 -5.45
CA ASP A 534 -32.69 15.76 -4.59
C ASP A 534 -34.09 16.25 -5.01
N SER A 535 -34.71 17.03 -4.11
CA SER A 535 -36.06 17.58 -4.31
C SER A 535 -36.16 18.65 -5.42
N SER A 536 -35.03 19.24 -5.84
CA SER A 536 -35.01 20.28 -6.88
C SER A 536 -35.17 19.69 -8.28
N ALA A 537 -34.60 18.51 -8.54
CA ALA A 537 -34.78 17.77 -9.79
C ALA A 537 -36.25 17.43 -10.07
N MET A 538 -37.00 17.06 -9.03
CA MET A 538 -38.44 16.77 -9.11
C MET A 538 -39.26 18.02 -9.48
N LEU A 539 -38.97 19.17 -8.85
CA LEU A 539 -39.61 20.45 -9.15
C LEU A 539 -39.31 20.93 -10.59
N GLN A 540 -38.09 20.68 -11.09
CA GLN A 540 -37.74 20.98 -12.48
C GLN A 540 -38.52 20.12 -13.48
N LEU A 541 -38.74 18.83 -13.20
CA LEU A 541 -39.57 17.95 -14.04
C LEU A 541 -41.03 18.41 -14.10
N GLN A 542 -41.62 18.79 -12.96
CA GLN A 542 -42.98 19.35 -12.93
C GLN A 542 -43.08 20.69 -13.68
N GLY A 543 -42.00 21.48 -13.70
CA GLY A 543 -41.90 22.72 -14.49
C GLY A 543 -41.68 22.49 -15.99
N LEU A 544 -40.92 21.44 -16.38
CA LEU A 544 -40.58 21.14 -17.77
C LEU A 544 -41.75 20.57 -18.59
N GLU A 545 -42.76 19.94 -17.96
CA GLU A 545 -44.01 19.59 -18.64
C GLU A 545 -44.75 20.83 -19.22
N THR A 546 -44.39 22.06 -18.80
CA THR A 546 -45.00 23.30 -19.30
C THR A 546 -44.23 24.02 -20.42
N LYS A 547 -42.98 23.66 -20.74
CA LYS A 547 -42.21 24.31 -21.83
C LYS A 547 -41.24 23.36 -22.53
N LYS A 548 -41.57 22.98 -23.77
CA LYS A 548 -40.62 22.39 -24.75
C LYS A 548 -39.56 23.43 -25.12
N LEU A 549 -38.27 23.14 -25.00
CA LEU A 549 -37.23 23.93 -25.67
C LEU A 549 -35.96 23.13 -26.00
N GLN A 550 -35.42 23.50 -27.16
CA GLN A 550 -34.23 22.98 -27.85
C GLN A 550 -32.93 23.43 -27.16
N LEU A 551 -31.88 22.63 -27.30
CA LEU A 551 -30.55 22.85 -26.72
C LEU A 551 -29.57 23.44 -27.74
N GLU A 552 -28.77 24.42 -27.32
CA GLU A 552 -27.47 24.76 -27.91
C GLU A 552 -26.38 24.76 -26.81
N PRO A 553 -25.12 24.40 -27.12
CA PRO A 553 -24.06 24.22 -26.12
C PRO A 553 -23.31 25.53 -25.83
N VAL A 554 -23.05 25.83 -24.55
CA VAL A 554 -22.18 26.94 -24.12
C VAL A 554 -21.09 26.42 -23.18
N GLY A 555 -19.86 26.88 -23.43
CA GLY A 555 -18.60 26.32 -22.93
C GLY A 555 -18.18 26.70 -21.51
N ILE A 556 -17.11 26.03 -21.09
CA ILE A 556 -16.46 26.01 -19.78
C ILE A 556 -15.63 27.29 -19.58
N LEU A 557 -15.78 27.96 -18.43
CA LEU A 557 -14.86 29.00 -17.95
C LEU A 557 -14.27 28.56 -16.60
N GLY A 558 -12.94 28.58 -16.51
CA GLY A 558 -12.18 28.30 -15.29
C GLY A 558 -11.89 29.55 -14.44
N GLY A 559 -11.28 29.33 -13.26
CA GLY A 559 -10.61 30.36 -12.47
C GLY A 559 -10.77 30.27 -10.95
N ASP A 560 -9.64 30.03 -10.27
CA ASP A 560 -9.33 29.95 -8.83
C ASP A 560 -10.01 30.93 -7.84
N ALA A 561 -10.36 30.40 -6.66
CA ALA A 561 -10.18 31.05 -5.35
C ALA A 561 -10.29 30.03 -4.20
N GLY A 562 -9.29 29.99 -3.32
CA GLY A 562 -8.99 28.90 -2.39
C GLY A 562 -10.02 28.62 -1.30
N TRP A 563 -10.39 27.33 -1.19
CA TRP A 563 -10.83 26.60 -0.01
C TRP A 563 -10.59 25.11 -0.34
N SER A 564 -9.40 24.60 -0.02
CA SER A 564 -8.99 23.22 -0.29
C SER A 564 -9.02 22.40 1.01
N GLY A 565 -10.02 21.53 1.13
CA GLY A 565 -10.20 20.61 2.25
C GLY A 565 -11.66 20.18 2.30
N PHE A 566 -11.94 18.95 1.85
CA PHE A 566 -13.28 18.40 1.52
C PHE A 566 -13.95 18.97 0.28
N SER A 567 -13.39 18.67 -0.88
CA SER A 567 -14.24 18.24 -1.99
C SER A 567 -14.47 16.74 -1.84
N ASP A 568 -15.66 16.33 -1.40
CA ASP A 568 -16.21 15.08 -1.92
C ASP A 568 -16.13 15.21 -3.43
N ALA A 569 -15.37 14.33 -4.08
CA ALA A 569 -15.32 14.25 -5.54
C ALA A 569 -16.63 13.67 -6.12
N GLY A 570 -17.78 14.02 -5.53
CA GLY A 570 -19.10 13.50 -5.90
C GLY A 570 -20.30 14.38 -5.56
N THR A 571 -20.16 15.68 -5.20
CA THR A 571 -21.38 16.50 -4.93
C THR A 571 -21.30 18.01 -5.19
N ARG A 572 -20.38 18.47 -6.05
CA ARG A 572 -20.47 19.84 -6.60
C ARG A 572 -20.75 19.80 -8.09
N PHE A 573 -22.02 19.66 -8.46
CA PHE A 573 -22.48 20.11 -9.76
C PHE A 573 -23.67 21.04 -9.59
N THR A 574 -23.38 22.33 -9.74
CA THR A 574 -24.37 23.36 -10.04
C THR A 574 -25.16 22.91 -11.27
N THR A 575 -26.46 22.65 -11.08
CA THR A 575 -27.53 22.65 -12.09
C THR A 575 -27.04 22.66 -13.54
N VAL A 576 -26.82 21.48 -14.12
CA VAL A 576 -26.70 21.36 -15.58
C VAL A 576 -28.11 21.60 -16.15
N PRO A 577 -28.32 22.63 -16.98
CA PRO A 577 -29.62 22.87 -17.59
C PRO A 577 -29.90 21.79 -18.64
N GLY A 578 -30.91 20.96 -18.39
CA GLY A 578 -31.37 19.93 -19.30
C GLY A 578 -30.78 18.55 -18.99
N ASN A 579 -31.63 17.68 -18.44
CA ASN A 579 -31.39 16.25 -18.16
C ASN A 579 -30.20 15.93 -17.24
N ILE A 580 -30.35 16.09 -15.91
CA ILE A 580 -29.60 15.26 -14.95
C ILE A 580 -30.59 14.63 -13.94
N ALA A 581 -30.81 13.31 -13.81
CA ALA A 581 -30.02 12.08 -14.03
C ALA A 581 -29.62 11.50 -12.65
N LYS A 582 -30.19 10.37 -12.28
CA LYS A 582 -30.04 9.68 -10.99
C LYS A 582 -28.59 9.20 -10.77
N SER A 583 -28.12 9.18 -9.52
CA SER A 583 -26.79 8.67 -9.20
C SER A 583 -26.83 7.30 -8.52
N LEU A 584 -25.75 6.52 -8.69
CA LEU A 584 -25.60 5.21 -8.07
C LEU A 584 -25.56 5.30 -6.53
N ASN A 585 -24.80 6.26 -6.03
CA ASN A 585 -24.44 6.35 -4.62
C ASN A 585 -25.67 6.55 -3.69
N PRO A 586 -26.64 7.45 -3.97
CA PRO A 586 -27.88 7.54 -3.20
C PRO A 586 -28.73 6.26 -3.23
N HIS A 587 -28.77 5.56 -4.37
CA HIS A 587 -29.51 4.30 -4.49
C HIS A 587 -28.87 3.17 -3.67
N MET A 588 -27.54 3.09 -3.68
CA MET A 588 -26.77 2.10 -2.94
C MET A 588 -27.05 2.19 -1.43
N HIS A 589 -26.92 3.37 -0.84
CA HIS A 589 -27.18 3.53 0.59
C HIS A 589 -28.67 3.50 0.93
N LEU A 590 -29.57 3.85 0.01
CA LEU A 590 -31.00 3.65 0.25
C LEU A 590 -31.35 2.16 0.27
N LEU A 591 -30.75 1.36 -0.62
CA LEU A 591 -30.84 -0.10 -0.56
C LEU A 591 -30.32 -0.61 0.78
N GLU A 592 -29.13 -0.18 1.21
CA GLU A 592 -28.56 -0.54 2.51
C GLU A 592 -29.51 -0.21 3.69
N ALA A 593 -30.09 0.99 3.68
CA ALA A 593 -31.06 1.44 4.69
C ALA A 593 -32.34 0.59 4.71
N LEU A 594 -32.88 0.24 3.54
CA LEU A 594 -34.09 -0.57 3.43
C LEU A 594 -33.86 -2.01 3.87
N LEU A 595 -32.70 -2.58 3.54
CA LEU A 595 -32.30 -3.91 4.03
C LEU A 595 -32.13 -3.90 5.55
N ALA A 596 -31.54 -2.84 6.12
CA ALA A 596 -31.45 -2.66 7.57
C ALA A 596 -32.83 -2.57 8.23
N LEU A 597 -33.74 -1.77 7.66
CA LEU A 597 -35.13 -1.67 8.14
C LEU A 597 -35.84 -3.03 8.12
N TYR A 598 -35.71 -3.80 7.03
CA TYR A 598 -36.29 -5.14 6.97
C TYR A 598 -35.72 -6.07 8.07
N LYS A 599 -34.41 -6.05 8.30
CA LYS A 599 -33.78 -6.84 9.37
C LYS A 599 -34.28 -6.44 10.76
N VAL A 600 -34.61 -5.16 10.97
CA VAL A 600 -35.06 -4.63 12.26
C VAL A 600 -36.56 -4.83 12.49
N THR A 601 -37.41 -4.62 11.47
CA THR A 601 -38.87 -4.59 11.61
C THR A 601 -39.56 -5.86 11.09
N GLY A 602 -38.93 -6.60 10.18
CA GLY A 602 -39.53 -7.75 9.48
C GLY A 602 -40.59 -7.36 8.44
N GLU A 603 -40.79 -6.07 8.17
CA GLU A 603 -41.87 -5.62 7.29
C GLU A 603 -41.51 -5.73 5.79
N LYS A 604 -42.26 -6.56 5.05
CA LYS A 604 -42.02 -6.84 3.62
C LYS A 604 -41.97 -5.60 2.72
N ARG A 605 -42.68 -4.53 3.08
CA ARG A 605 -42.68 -3.25 2.34
C ARG A 605 -41.28 -2.65 2.15
N HIS A 606 -40.30 -3.01 2.99
CA HIS A 606 -38.93 -2.55 2.82
C HIS A 606 -38.19 -3.34 1.72
N LEU A 607 -38.46 -4.64 1.58
CA LEU A 607 -37.96 -5.44 0.46
C LEU A 607 -38.61 -5.03 -0.86
N GLU A 608 -39.90 -4.71 -0.85
CA GLU A 608 -40.61 -4.16 -2.02
C GLU A 608 -39.96 -2.85 -2.51
N ARG A 609 -39.59 -1.94 -1.59
CA ARG A 609 -38.83 -0.73 -1.94
C ARG A 609 -37.41 -1.04 -2.42
N SER A 610 -36.78 -2.07 -1.87
CA SER A 610 -35.44 -2.52 -2.30
C SER A 610 -35.48 -3.03 -3.75
N ALA A 611 -36.52 -3.78 -4.11
CA ALA A 611 -36.75 -4.26 -5.48
C ALA A 611 -36.93 -3.10 -6.48
N ALA A 612 -37.53 -1.99 -6.06
CA ALA A 612 -37.67 -0.78 -6.89
C ALA A 612 -36.34 -0.06 -7.19
N ILE A 613 -35.27 -0.41 -6.46
CA ILE A 613 -33.90 0.06 -6.71
C ILE A 613 -33.15 -0.98 -7.56
N VAL A 614 -33.16 -2.24 -7.12
CA VAL A 614 -32.37 -3.32 -7.75
C VAL A 614 -32.87 -3.66 -9.15
N GLY A 615 -34.20 -3.74 -9.35
CA GLY A 615 -34.79 -4.16 -10.62
C GLY A 615 -34.34 -3.32 -11.81
N PRO A 616 -34.56 -1.99 -11.81
CA PRO A 616 -34.15 -1.14 -12.92
C PRO A 616 -32.63 -1.16 -13.19
N LEU A 617 -31.80 -1.17 -12.15
CA LEU A 617 -30.34 -1.23 -12.29
C LEU A 617 -29.86 -2.59 -12.85
N LYS A 618 -30.56 -3.68 -12.53
CA LYS A 618 -30.30 -5.00 -13.08
C LYS A 618 -30.46 -5.00 -14.61
N ASP A 619 -31.57 -4.43 -15.08
CA ASP A 619 -31.92 -4.40 -16.50
C ASP A 619 -31.01 -3.47 -17.32
N SER A 620 -30.41 -2.44 -16.71
CA SER A 620 -29.66 -1.39 -17.42
C SER A 620 -28.15 -1.38 -17.21
N ALA A 621 -27.64 -1.78 -16.04
CA ALA A 621 -26.26 -1.51 -15.61
C ALA A 621 -25.53 -2.73 -15.04
N LEU A 622 -26.16 -3.48 -14.12
CA LEU A 622 -25.51 -4.58 -13.41
C LEU A 622 -25.24 -5.80 -14.29
N ASP A 623 -25.98 -5.96 -15.39
CA ASP A 623 -25.78 -7.04 -16.39
C ASP A 623 -24.89 -6.61 -17.58
N GLY A 624 -24.20 -5.47 -17.49
CA GLY A 624 -23.29 -4.94 -18.52
C GLY A 624 -22.11 -5.86 -18.87
N LYS A 625 -21.61 -5.75 -20.13
CA LYS A 625 -20.64 -6.69 -20.73
C LYS A 625 -19.27 -6.80 -20.04
N MET A 626 -18.84 -5.80 -19.25
CA MET A 626 -17.50 -5.78 -18.63
C MET A 626 -17.50 -5.66 -17.10
N GLY A 627 -18.66 -5.62 -16.45
CA GLY A 627 -18.76 -5.50 -14.98
C GLY A 627 -18.39 -4.12 -14.41
N ALA A 628 -17.97 -3.16 -15.24
CA ALA A 628 -17.82 -1.76 -14.84
C ALA A 628 -19.20 -1.13 -14.57
N LEU A 629 -19.36 -0.53 -13.40
CA LEU A 629 -20.59 0.09 -12.93
C LEU A 629 -20.40 1.63 -12.84
N PRO A 630 -20.93 2.40 -13.78
CA PRO A 630 -20.84 3.86 -13.77
C PRO A 630 -21.58 4.50 -12.59
N GLU A 631 -21.17 5.71 -12.21
CA GLU A 631 -21.78 6.43 -11.08
C GLU A 631 -23.02 7.26 -11.46
N MET A 632 -23.12 7.71 -12.71
CA MET A 632 -24.12 8.69 -13.15
C MET A 632 -25.03 8.12 -14.26
N PHE A 633 -26.34 8.27 -14.10
CA PHE A 633 -27.36 7.70 -14.98
C PHE A 633 -28.43 8.68 -15.35
N ASP A 634 -28.98 8.66 -16.56
CA ASP A 634 -30.16 9.45 -16.90
C ASP A 634 -31.42 9.10 -16.08
N ILE A 635 -32.54 9.77 -16.36
CA ILE A 635 -33.80 9.53 -15.65
C ILE A 635 -34.31 8.09 -15.80
N THR A 636 -33.90 7.39 -16.86
CA THR A 636 -34.28 5.99 -17.13
C THR A 636 -33.32 4.99 -16.49
N LEU A 637 -32.37 5.46 -15.68
CA LEU A 637 -31.29 4.64 -15.10
C LEU A 637 -30.37 4.02 -16.15
N SER A 638 -30.24 4.67 -17.31
CA SER A 638 -29.23 4.32 -18.31
C SER A 638 -27.94 5.12 -18.07
N PRO A 639 -26.74 4.51 -18.10
CA PRO A 639 -25.49 5.24 -17.89
C PRO A 639 -25.35 6.45 -18.82
N LEU A 640 -24.88 7.58 -18.29
CA LEU A 640 -24.67 8.77 -19.11
C LEU A 640 -23.57 8.53 -20.16
N PRO A 641 -23.80 8.87 -21.44
CA PRO A 641 -22.82 8.58 -22.51
C PRO A 641 -21.65 9.57 -22.55
N ASN A 642 -21.74 10.68 -21.81
CA ASN A 642 -20.73 11.73 -21.75
C ASN A 642 -19.70 11.47 -20.65
N GLU A 643 -18.72 12.37 -20.51
CA GLU A 643 -17.64 12.27 -19.53
C GLU A 643 -18.14 12.08 -18.08
N LEU A 644 -19.34 12.57 -17.74
CA LEU A 644 -19.93 12.38 -16.42
C LEU A 644 -20.27 10.92 -16.10
N GLY A 645 -20.54 10.09 -17.11
CA GLY A 645 -20.77 8.65 -16.98
C GLY A 645 -19.59 7.76 -17.36
N GLN A 646 -18.42 8.35 -17.68
CA GLN A 646 -17.21 7.62 -18.10
C GLN A 646 -16.21 7.45 -16.95
N TRP A 647 -16.69 7.14 -15.76
CA TRP A 647 -15.85 6.76 -14.62
C TRP A 647 -16.65 5.92 -13.62
N CYS A 648 -15.93 5.20 -12.77
CA CYS A 648 -16.51 4.36 -11.74
C CYS A 648 -15.60 4.26 -10.50
N GLU A 649 -16.16 3.86 -9.36
CA GLU A 649 -15.41 3.68 -8.11
C GLU A 649 -15.30 2.19 -7.74
N PRO A 650 -14.08 1.62 -7.60
CA PRO A 650 -13.90 0.24 -7.15
C PRO A 650 -14.58 -0.04 -5.80
N GLY A 651 -14.55 0.92 -4.88
CA GLY A 651 -15.22 0.83 -3.58
C GLY A 651 -16.72 0.56 -3.71
N HIS A 652 -17.42 1.28 -4.59
CA HIS A 652 -18.85 1.06 -4.83
C HIS A 652 -19.14 -0.29 -5.48
N HIS A 653 -18.25 -0.82 -6.33
CA HIS A 653 -18.43 -2.18 -6.87
C HIS A 653 -18.43 -3.23 -5.76
N PHE A 654 -17.49 -3.12 -4.81
CA PHE A 654 -17.44 -4.01 -3.66
C PHE A 654 -18.68 -3.86 -2.78
N GLU A 655 -19.11 -2.62 -2.52
CA GLU A 655 -20.28 -2.33 -1.71
C GLU A 655 -21.57 -2.88 -2.35
N TRP A 656 -21.81 -2.59 -3.63
CA TRP A 656 -22.93 -3.17 -4.38
C TRP A 656 -22.91 -4.69 -4.39
N ALA A 657 -21.75 -5.31 -4.63
CA ALA A 657 -21.66 -6.76 -4.68
C ALA A 657 -22.16 -7.41 -3.38
N HIS A 658 -21.76 -6.91 -2.20
CA HIS A 658 -22.23 -7.48 -0.94
C HIS A 658 -23.69 -7.10 -0.61
N LEU A 659 -24.14 -5.90 -0.99
CA LEU A 659 -25.55 -5.50 -0.82
C LEU A 659 -26.48 -6.35 -1.69
N LEU A 660 -26.09 -6.67 -2.92
CA LEU A 660 -26.84 -7.55 -3.82
C LEU A 660 -26.95 -8.98 -3.28
N LEU A 661 -25.87 -9.53 -2.72
CA LEU A 661 -25.89 -10.83 -2.05
C LEU A 661 -26.84 -10.81 -0.84
N THR A 662 -26.81 -9.73 -0.05
CA THR A 662 -27.70 -9.56 1.11
C THR A 662 -29.17 -9.42 0.68
N TYR A 663 -29.44 -8.63 -0.37
CA TYR A 663 -30.78 -8.50 -0.94
C TYR A 663 -31.27 -9.85 -1.45
N GLY A 664 -30.47 -10.58 -2.22
CA GLY A 664 -30.83 -11.89 -2.76
C GLY A 664 -31.19 -12.90 -1.67
N GLU A 665 -30.39 -12.96 -0.59
CA GLU A 665 -30.67 -13.80 0.59
C GLU A 665 -32.03 -13.45 1.23
N LEU A 666 -32.35 -12.17 1.40
CA LEU A 666 -33.57 -11.71 2.08
C LEU A 666 -34.82 -11.73 1.19
N ALA A 667 -34.68 -11.48 -0.11
CA ALA A 667 -35.76 -11.45 -1.09
C ALA A 667 -36.05 -12.84 -1.70
N GLY A 668 -35.13 -13.80 -1.55
CA GLY A 668 -35.23 -15.11 -2.20
C GLY A 668 -34.89 -15.04 -3.70
N GLU A 669 -34.00 -14.14 -4.09
CA GLU A 669 -33.53 -13.96 -5.47
C GLU A 669 -32.05 -14.33 -5.59
N ASP A 670 -31.63 -14.92 -6.72
CA ASP A 670 -30.21 -15.19 -6.97
C ASP A 670 -29.55 -13.98 -7.63
N MET A 671 -28.68 -13.30 -6.88
CA MET A 671 -27.89 -12.14 -7.34
C MET A 671 -26.38 -12.43 -7.47
N SER A 672 -26.04 -13.71 -7.46
CA SER A 672 -24.66 -14.18 -7.41
C SER A 672 -23.84 -13.86 -8.65
N GLU A 673 -24.48 -13.84 -9.81
CA GLU A 673 -23.80 -13.51 -11.07
C GLU A 673 -23.40 -12.03 -11.10
N GLN A 674 -24.32 -11.14 -10.74
CA GLN A 674 -24.11 -9.69 -10.69
C GLN A 674 -23.02 -9.35 -9.68
N ALA A 675 -23.10 -9.89 -8.46
CA ALA A 675 -22.09 -9.66 -7.44
C ALA A 675 -20.68 -10.13 -7.88
N ARG A 676 -20.58 -11.29 -8.54
CA ARG A 676 -19.30 -11.79 -9.07
C ARG A 676 -18.73 -10.91 -10.18
N LYS A 677 -19.55 -10.38 -11.08
CA LYS A 677 -19.09 -9.47 -12.15
C LYS A 677 -18.49 -8.20 -11.56
N LEU A 678 -19.20 -7.56 -10.62
CA LEU A 678 -18.73 -6.33 -9.96
C LEU A 678 -17.42 -6.58 -9.20
N PHE A 679 -17.38 -7.64 -8.38
CA PHE A 679 -16.19 -7.99 -7.62
C PHE A 679 -14.99 -8.30 -8.53
N SER A 680 -15.20 -9.08 -9.60
CA SER A 680 -14.11 -9.47 -10.50
C SER A 680 -13.52 -8.28 -11.24
N PHE A 681 -14.35 -7.32 -11.66
CA PHE A 681 -13.88 -6.09 -12.29
C PHE A 681 -13.05 -5.25 -11.30
N ALA A 682 -13.58 -4.99 -10.11
CA ALA A 682 -12.89 -4.18 -9.11
C ALA A 682 -11.61 -4.84 -8.58
N GLU A 683 -11.56 -6.16 -8.42
CA GLU A 683 -10.32 -6.87 -8.07
C GLU A 683 -9.27 -6.84 -9.17
N ALA A 684 -9.68 -6.98 -10.44
CA ALA A 684 -8.75 -7.08 -11.56
C ALA A 684 -8.14 -5.73 -11.95
N PHE A 685 -8.94 -4.66 -11.89
CA PHE A 685 -8.55 -3.34 -12.38
C PHE A 685 -8.48 -2.26 -11.29
N GLY A 686 -9.22 -2.45 -10.20
CA GLY A 686 -9.34 -1.46 -9.14
C GLY A 686 -8.29 -1.55 -8.06
N ILE A 687 -7.36 -2.51 -8.09
CA ILE A 687 -6.34 -2.69 -7.06
C ILE A 687 -4.98 -2.24 -7.60
N SER A 688 -4.33 -1.33 -6.86
CA SER A 688 -2.95 -0.93 -7.13
C SER A 688 -2.02 -2.12 -6.96
N PRO A 689 -1.21 -2.49 -7.98
CA PRO A 689 -0.21 -3.53 -7.80
C PRO A 689 1.01 -3.03 -7.00
N VAL A 690 1.12 -1.71 -6.77
CA VAL A 690 2.15 -1.11 -5.93
C VAL A 690 1.80 -1.26 -4.46
N THR A 691 0.63 -0.77 -4.05
CA THR A 691 0.23 -0.70 -2.64
C THR A 691 -0.64 -1.88 -2.21
N GLY A 692 -1.24 -2.61 -3.15
CA GLY A 692 -2.25 -3.64 -2.87
C GLY A 692 -3.60 -3.11 -2.41
N LEU A 693 -3.80 -1.78 -2.46
CA LEU A 693 -5.01 -1.06 -2.04
C LEU A 693 -5.89 -0.72 -3.25
N ALA A 694 -7.19 -0.62 -3.04
CA ALA A 694 -8.13 -0.20 -4.06
C ALA A 694 -7.97 1.29 -4.38
N PHE A 695 -7.99 1.63 -5.67
CA PHE A 695 -7.99 3.00 -6.17
C PHE A 695 -9.32 3.71 -5.84
N ASP A 696 -9.26 5.04 -5.79
CA ASP A 696 -10.44 5.88 -5.60
C ASP A 696 -11.28 5.98 -6.88
N ARG A 697 -10.68 5.99 -8.07
CA ARG A 697 -11.41 6.14 -9.34
C ARG A 697 -10.77 5.45 -10.53
N LEU A 698 -11.60 4.81 -11.35
CA LEU A 698 -11.23 4.21 -12.63
C LEU A 698 -12.03 4.76 -13.81
N ALA A 699 -11.43 4.70 -14.99
CA ALA A 699 -12.14 4.73 -16.26
C ALA A 699 -12.85 3.37 -16.51
N PRO A 700 -13.88 3.32 -17.38
CA PRO A 700 -14.60 2.08 -17.68
C PRO A 700 -13.74 0.95 -18.27
N ASP A 701 -12.57 1.28 -18.84
CA ASP A 701 -11.60 0.32 -19.37
C ASP A 701 -10.63 -0.23 -18.29
N GLY A 702 -10.76 0.23 -17.05
CA GLY A 702 -9.93 -0.18 -15.92
C GLY A 702 -8.71 0.71 -15.66
N THR A 703 -8.49 1.77 -16.44
CA THR A 703 -7.39 2.71 -16.22
C THR A 703 -7.64 3.56 -14.97
N ALA A 704 -6.66 3.69 -14.06
CA ALA A 704 -6.78 4.56 -12.90
C ALA A 704 -6.86 6.05 -13.32
N ILE A 705 -7.90 6.75 -12.83
CA ILE A 705 -8.07 8.21 -13.02
C ILE A 705 -7.60 8.96 -11.77
N GLU A 706 -7.95 8.46 -10.59
CA GLU A 706 -7.47 8.94 -9.30
C GLU A 706 -6.82 7.73 -8.61
N ASP A 707 -5.49 7.72 -8.62
CA ASP A 707 -4.64 6.61 -8.19
C ASP A 707 -4.35 6.61 -6.68
N THR A 708 -5.00 7.51 -5.93
CA THR A 708 -5.03 7.48 -4.47
C THR A 708 -5.94 6.37 -3.96
N SER A 709 -5.75 5.98 -2.70
CA SER A 709 -6.51 4.93 -2.03
C SER A 709 -7.06 5.44 -0.70
N ARG A 710 -8.37 5.67 -0.63
CA ARG A 710 -9.05 5.95 0.63
C ARG A 710 -9.24 4.69 1.48
N LEU A 711 -9.54 4.87 2.76
CA LEU A 711 -9.80 3.77 3.70
C LEU A 711 -11.11 3.03 3.40
N TRP A 712 -12.20 3.74 3.12
CA TRP A 712 -13.53 3.14 2.98
C TRP A 712 -13.64 2.08 1.85
N PRO A 713 -13.03 2.21 0.66
CA PRO A 713 -13.07 1.17 -0.38
C PRO A 713 -12.41 -0.13 0.10
N GLN A 714 -11.39 -0.04 0.96
CA GLN A 714 -10.69 -1.21 1.48
C GLN A 714 -11.57 -1.99 2.46
N LEU A 715 -12.32 -1.27 3.29
CA LEU A 715 -13.28 -1.83 4.23
C LEU A 715 -14.43 -2.52 3.48
N GLU A 716 -14.96 -1.89 2.43
CA GLU A 716 -16.01 -2.49 1.59
C GLU A 716 -15.50 -3.68 0.78
N ARG A 717 -14.25 -3.64 0.29
CA ARG A 717 -13.59 -4.80 -0.32
C ARG A 717 -13.55 -6.00 0.61
N LEU A 718 -13.16 -5.79 1.88
CA LEU A 718 -13.13 -6.83 2.89
C LEU A 718 -14.54 -7.38 3.19
N ARG A 719 -15.54 -6.50 3.36
CA ARG A 719 -16.94 -6.91 3.55
C ARG A 719 -17.47 -7.72 2.37
N CYS A 720 -17.12 -7.33 1.14
CA CYS A 720 -17.47 -8.09 -0.06
C CYS A 720 -16.86 -9.49 -0.08
N MET A 721 -15.57 -9.64 0.27
CA MET A 721 -14.95 -10.96 0.35
C MET A 721 -15.60 -11.85 1.42
N LEU A 722 -15.98 -11.28 2.58
CA LEU A 722 -16.69 -12.00 3.63
C LEU A 722 -18.08 -12.45 3.17
N ALA A 723 -18.83 -11.58 2.48
CA ALA A 723 -20.14 -11.91 1.93
C ALA A 723 -20.07 -13.01 0.86
N LEU A 724 -19.13 -12.91 -0.08
CA LEU A 724 -18.91 -13.94 -1.11
C LEU A 724 -18.50 -15.29 -0.51
N ARG A 725 -17.67 -15.29 0.55
CA ARG A 725 -17.32 -16.49 1.31
C ARG A 725 -18.55 -17.13 1.94
N LYS A 726 -19.43 -16.34 2.58
CA LYS A 726 -20.70 -16.83 3.17
C LYS A 726 -21.61 -17.44 2.11
N SER A 727 -21.67 -16.85 0.92
CA SER A 727 -22.46 -17.37 -0.22
C SER A 727 -21.83 -18.61 -0.90
N GLY A 728 -20.68 -19.10 -0.42
CA GLY A 728 -19.99 -20.28 -0.96
C GLY A 728 -19.25 -20.04 -2.27
N MET A 729 -18.94 -18.78 -2.62
CA MET A 729 -18.53 -18.40 -3.98
C MET A 729 -17.02 -18.25 -4.22
N ALA A 730 -16.15 -18.39 -3.23
CA ALA A 730 -14.72 -18.65 -3.44
C ALA A 730 -13.97 -19.03 -2.16
N GLN A 731 -12.72 -19.49 -2.32
CA GLN A 731 -11.72 -19.64 -1.27
C GLN A 731 -10.93 -18.33 -1.15
N PHE A 732 -11.46 -17.37 -0.39
CA PHE A 732 -10.82 -16.07 -0.15
C PHE A 732 -10.06 -16.00 1.18
N GLU A 733 -9.89 -17.12 1.87
CA GLU A 733 -9.52 -17.09 3.28
C GLU A 733 -8.17 -16.39 3.51
N ASP A 734 -7.14 -16.70 2.71
CA ASP A 734 -5.85 -16.00 2.84
C ASP A 734 -5.92 -14.53 2.42
N LYS A 735 -6.70 -14.22 1.37
CA LYS A 735 -6.88 -12.84 0.87
C LYS A 735 -7.60 -11.95 1.88
N ILE A 736 -8.62 -12.48 2.56
CA ILE A 736 -9.33 -11.81 3.65
C ILE A 736 -8.35 -11.39 4.74
N GLU A 737 -7.50 -12.33 5.16
CA GLU A 737 -6.56 -12.05 6.24
C GLU A 737 -5.47 -11.05 5.82
N MET A 738 -4.98 -11.14 4.58
CA MET A 738 -4.06 -10.14 4.02
C MET A 738 -4.70 -8.77 3.89
N ALA A 739 -5.98 -8.68 3.52
CA ALA A 739 -6.67 -7.40 3.41
C ALA A 739 -6.83 -6.71 4.77
N VAL A 740 -7.13 -7.47 5.84
CA VAL A 740 -7.10 -6.93 7.22
C VAL A 740 -5.71 -6.39 7.54
N GLN A 741 -4.66 -7.16 7.25
CA GLN A 741 -3.29 -6.71 7.51
C GLN A 741 -2.95 -5.41 6.78
N ASN A 742 -3.30 -5.30 5.50
CA ASN A 742 -3.08 -4.10 4.69
C ASN A 742 -3.86 -2.89 5.26
N ILE A 743 -5.10 -3.08 5.72
CA ILE A 743 -5.89 -2.01 6.37
C ILE A 743 -5.17 -1.50 7.62
N PHE A 744 -4.67 -2.40 8.46
CA PHE A 744 -3.94 -2.00 9.64
C PHE A 744 -2.63 -1.28 9.31
N GLU A 745 -1.79 -1.88 8.46
CA GLU A 745 -0.47 -1.33 8.13
C GLU A 745 -0.56 0.05 7.45
N ALA A 746 -1.51 0.24 6.53
CA ALA A 746 -1.62 1.50 5.79
C ALA A 746 -2.41 2.58 6.54
N TYR A 747 -3.45 2.22 7.31
CA TYR A 747 -4.41 3.20 7.83
C TYR A 747 -4.51 3.26 9.36
N LEU A 748 -4.35 2.16 10.10
CA LEU A 748 -4.63 2.14 11.54
C LEU A 748 -3.37 2.24 12.40
N ASP A 749 -2.31 1.49 12.06
CA ASP A 749 -1.05 1.50 12.79
C ASP A 749 -0.29 2.83 12.71
N PRO A 750 -0.29 3.55 11.58
CA PRO A 750 0.40 4.84 11.50
C PRO A 750 -0.30 5.96 12.29
N ALA A 751 -1.56 5.76 12.67
CA ALA A 751 -2.37 6.74 13.37
C ALA A 751 -2.23 6.61 14.90
N PRO A 752 -2.58 7.64 15.69
CA PRO A 752 -2.75 7.50 17.13
C PRO A 752 -3.73 6.37 17.49
N ALA A 753 -3.55 5.75 18.66
CA ALA A 753 -4.42 4.66 19.11
C ALA A 753 -5.91 5.06 19.06
N GLY A 754 -6.73 4.20 18.45
CA GLY A 754 -8.17 4.44 18.25
C GLY A 754 -8.53 5.39 17.09
N MET A 755 -7.55 5.91 16.37
CA MET A 755 -7.71 6.77 15.19
C MET A 755 -7.25 6.07 13.90
N TRP A 756 -7.37 6.75 12.75
CA TRP A 756 -6.96 6.23 11.45
C TRP A 756 -6.48 7.35 10.52
N GLU A 757 -5.72 6.98 9.50
CA GLU A 757 -5.49 7.80 8.31
C GLU A 757 -6.59 7.54 7.27
N ASP A 758 -6.91 8.51 6.40
CA ASP A 758 -8.01 8.35 5.44
C ASP A 758 -7.55 8.09 4.01
N ARG A 759 -6.37 8.60 3.61
CA ARG A 759 -5.94 8.58 2.20
C ARG A 759 -4.44 8.34 2.03
N ILE A 760 -4.13 7.38 1.16
CA ILE A 760 -2.79 6.99 0.74
C ILE A 760 -2.61 7.34 -0.76
N ASP A 761 -1.44 7.81 -1.18
CA ASP A 761 -1.14 8.03 -2.60
C ASP A 761 -0.64 6.76 -3.31
N SER A 762 -0.39 6.85 -4.63
CA SER A 762 -0.02 5.70 -5.45
C SER A 762 1.31 5.04 -5.10
N VAL A 763 2.15 5.72 -4.31
CA VAL A 763 3.43 5.19 -3.81
C VAL A 763 3.39 4.77 -2.34
N GLY A 764 2.21 4.80 -1.71
CA GLY A 764 2.02 4.30 -0.35
C GLY A 764 2.12 5.33 0.77
N LYS A 765 2.24 6.62 0.44
CA LYS A 765 2.40 7.67 1.44
C LYS A 765 1.05 8.22 1.91
N ILE A 766 0.94 8.48 3.20
CA ILE A 766 -0.21 9.16 3.80
C ILE A 766 -0.27 10.62 3.31
N VAL A 767 -1.39 10.98 2.69
CA VAL A 767 -1.66 12.33 2.17
C VAL A 767 -2.86 13.00 2.82
N SER A 768 -3.60 12.30 3.68
CA SER A 768 -4.63 12.90 4.52
C SER A 768 -4.05 13.86 5.56
N ASN A 769 -4.73 14.98 5.78
CA ASN A 769 -4.43 15.93 6.86
C ASN A 769 -5.45 15.87 8.02
N GLU A 770 -6.53 15.14 7.82
CA GLU A 770 -7.65 15.04 8.74
C GLU A 770 -8.16 13.61 8.85
N ILE A 771 -8.86 13.34 9.95
CA ILE A 771 -9.48 12.08 10.33
C ILE A 771 -10.99 12.31 10.28
N PRO A 772 -11.66 11.95 9.17
CA PRO A 772 -13.08 12.22 9.00
C PRO A 772 -13.91 11.20 9.77
N GLN A 773 -14.80 11.67 10.64
CA GLN A 773 -15.63 10.77 11.46
C GLN A 773 -16.61 9.93 10.60
N SER A 774 -16.86 10.35 9.35
CA SER A 774 -17.64 9.59 8.37
C SER A 774 -17.08 8.20 8.08
N SER A 775 -15.77 7.99 8.27
CA SER A 775 -15.11 6.70 8.02
C SER A 775 -15.31 5.70 9.16
N PHE A 776 -15.64 6.17 10.37
CA PHE A 776 -15.83 5.29 11.54
C PHE A 776 -16.95 4.26 11.34
N TYR A 777 -18.01 4.65 10.63
CA TYR A 777 -19.10 3.77 10.24
C TYR A 777 -18.60 2.53 9.47
N HIS A 778 -17.79 2.75 8.43
CA HIS A 778 -17.25 1.68 7.59
C HIS A 778 -16.35 0.76 8.41
N ILE A 779 -15.55 1.32 9.33
CA ILE A 779 -14.66 0.52 10.19
C ILE A 779 -15.48 -0.38 11.11
N VAL A 780 -16.46 0.20 11.83
CA VAL A 780 -17.33 -0.56 12.75
C VAL A 780 -18.11 -1.63 11.99
N ALA A 781 -18.70 -1.30 10.84
CA ALA A 781 -19.45 -2.26 10.03
C ALA A 781 -18.57 -3.42 9.56
N CYS A 782 -17.41 -3.11 8.97
CA CYS A 782 -16.48 -4.10 8.45
C CYS A 782 -15.93 -5.03 9.53
N PHE A 783 -15.47 -4.47 10.65
CA PHE A 783 -14.90 -5.26 11.74
C PHE A 783 -15.96 -6.07 12.50
N THR A 784 -17.18 -5.56 12.61
CA THR A 784 -18.30 -6.36 13.14
C THR A 784 -18.63 -7.53 12.21
N ASP A 785 -18.73 -7.29 10.90
CA ASP A 785 -18.97 -8.35 9.91
C ASP A 785 -17.85 -9.42 9.92
N TYR A 786 -16.58 -8.99 10.11
CA TYR A 786 -15.44 -9.90 10.23
C TYR A 786 -15.53 -10.78 11.49
N LEU A 787 -15.82 -10.18 12.65
CA LEU A 787 -15.96 -10.92 13.91
C LEU A 787 -17.16 -11.88 13.89
N ASP A 788 -18.28 -11.46 13.28
CA ASP A 788 -19.46 -12.29 13.06
C ASP A 788 -19.15 -13.51 12.17
N ALA A 789 -18.37 -13.32 11.11
CA ALA A 789 -17.98 -14.40 10.18
C ALA A 789 -17.10 -15.48 10.85
N LEU A 790 -16.48 -15.18 12.00
CA LEU A 790 -15.73 -16.15 12.81
C LEU A 790 -16.60 -16.84 13.88
N GLY A 791 -17.90 -16.50 13.98
CA GLY A 791 -18.85 -17.15 14.87
C GLY A 791 -18.84 -16.60 16.31
N GLU A 792 -18.39 -15.37 16.52
CA GLU A 792 -18.10 -14.84 17.87
C GLU A 792 -18.96 -13.65 18.32
N LYS A 793 -20.04 -13.31 17.62
CA LYS A 793 -20.98 -12.29 18.13
C LYS A 793 -21.49 -12.58 19.54
N GLU A 794 -21.55 -13.85 19.91
CA GLU A 794 -21.93 -14.33 21.25
C GLU A 794 -20.76 -14.40 22.25
N ALA A 795 -19.51 -14.48 21.80
CA ALA A 795 -18.33 -14.56 22.68
C ALA A 795 -17.86 -13.19 23.18
N THR A 796 -18.17 -12.11 22.44
CA THR A 796 -17.96 -10.71 22.87
C THR A 796 -18.80 -10.34 24.11
N LEU A 797 -19.81 -11.16 24.44
CA LEU A 797 -20.73 -10.96 25.58
C LEU A 797 -20.19 -11.53 26.91
N ALA A 798 -19.07 -12.25 26.90
CA ALA A 798 -18.45 -12.88 28.08
C ALA A 798 -17.17 -12.12 28.48
#